data_AF-A0A7C3UJ95-F1
#
_entry.id   AF-A0A7C3UJ95-F1
#
_cell.length_a   1.000
_cell.length_b   1.000
_cell.length_c   1.000
_cell.angle_alpha   90.00
_cell.angle_beta   90.00
_cell.angle_gamma   90.00
#
_symmetry.space_group_name_H-M   'P 1'
#
loop_
_entity.id
_entity.type
_entity.pdbx_description
1 polymer ?
#
loop_
_entity_poly.entity_id
_entity_poly.type
_entity_poly.pdbx_seq_one_letter_code
_entity_poly.pdbx_strand_id
1 'polypeptide(L)'
;SEFATWEQFASKQFGTTSLIVDFVTLNSLGDFKQTENIGKGKTYLGRILIGVDFFTKYYYATDDDDMKQAWRELGWNIGKEVTQEIASIVGSAAALPVIFVSYILDESYSTIIGGYDEKLWTLYDNYYYEKLLGKNIGNLKAKMLKGENILDYLNGDPTEWYTGYGYDSARFRQVVPKLSKKFMSEHKEEFEMVARIVSKELAEKKRKEYEAQLRQEMKNFKDKLEKQKIKFTGIVKNSKNNNPIKGAKIRGLTGGYAVSDAEGKFKFEISLINVYTDNSVTLKVESKGYIPVEEYNVTDLKANPEDNQVIEIKLDPVSGIIQGIVTDAVENEPINDAKLELSKLDMSVKTDSNGEYRFEEVIPDKYEISVTKEGYDPVTVKISFPENKQNTDKESIVTKNIKLNPAKLIIAGRVITATEKKPLSNTKIRINYKDKQTVTNDAGLYYFNELVPGDYKITASHIGFRDSSVDVNVPQPKSKEPLEIKVSDIALEQIKTEVKFVSPTEGQRIENLRPVIKAIVTAENNTVLPDSALQLIFDGSQVEFKYNPTSGELFYTPSADLKETQENLGKHTAKLIVTIPQFGTDKPPEILSDNLSFIAGNKPVISQFNYNTKYPTKPDEEPFIIGIVSDDGSGIDKSGTRIILDGIDIAADVYLLEDNKTAHVVYFPKSSPAGGKHNATLYVRDIAGFENSSNISFITEGPNLNVVKNSIVIDDSKGNGNGKFDSGETVTLTFNLQNTGTMPAEEVSATIYSESSKYITVNQSLCQYGTIEPNKEGYPQGTYSSYIISALNIGQSEKTEPIEVIMNVVIKDKTGIATWTDSFNLTIYPLFYVTINKLAEPILDRVQTITGIVSDPKVNSAILILNGESIQIPVTPSETGDVGTFSQKVSLKAEADSVNTIKVIAVNERGEKAEDSMQVVVQVPPVTMKVQLTWNTATDVDLWVTDPYGESIGYYHMRSAHGGWLDFDDTSGYGPEVFTQEGFLPGTYTIKVNHFDDKDNENDIPSDWYVSVVLFEGTKNEERRYYSGTLGGTGSWNTVAVIDIPTAINKTSSVFGDMFSKSYEAIFITGGPNTPPAGFSNPPQKK
;
A
#
# COMPACT_ATOMS: atom_id res chain seq x y z
N SER A 1 -14.99 0.72 16.05
CA SER A 1 -16.27 0.16 15.60
C SER A 1 -16.17 -1.35 15.46
N GLU A 2 -15.25 -1.90 14.65
CA GLU A 2 -15.11 -3.36 14.40
C GLU A 2 -14.97 -4.28 15.62
N PHE A 3 -14.57 -3.75 16.79
CA PHE A 3 -14.45 -4.52 18.03
C PHE A 3 -15.29 -3.81 19.09
N ALA A 4 -16.31 -4.52 19.59
CA ALA A 4 -17.19 -4.03 20.65
C ALA A 4 -16.48 -4.04 22.02
N THR A 5 -15.51 -4.94 22.21
CA THR A 5 -14.66 -4.99 23.40
C THR A 5 -13.18 -5.19 23.05
N TRP A 6 -12.29 -4.91 24.01
CA TRP A 6 -10.85 -5.14 23.84
C TRP A 6 -10.49 -6.63 23.74
N GLU A 7 -11.25 -7.54 24.34
CA GLU A 7 -11.02 -8.99 24.17
C GLU A 7 -11.16 -9.41 22.70
N GLN A 8 -12.11 -8.82 21.95
CA GLN A 8 -12.29 -9.12 20.52
C GLN A 8 -11.12 -8.61 19.67
N PHE A 9 -10.60 -7.40 19.95
CA PHE A 9 -9.42 -6.87 19.26
C PHE A 9 -8.18 -7.71 19.56
N ALA A 10 -7.93 -8.01 20.85
CA ALA A 10 -6.79 -8.81 21.29
C ALA A 10 -6.83 -10.22 20.68
N SER A 11 -8.01 -10.86 20.67
CA SER A 11 -8.22 -12.18 20.08
C SER A 11 -7.90 -12.22 18.57
N LYS A 12 -8.19 -11.13 17.82
CA LYS A 12 -7.90 -11.06 16.37
C LYS A 12 -6.43 -10.75 16.07
N GLN A 13 -5.73 -10.02 16.94
CA GLN A 13 -4.30 -9.67 16.75
C GLN A 13 -3.32 -10.70 17.31
N PHE A 14 -3.68 -11.39 18.40
CA PHE A 14 -2.79 -12.31 19.13
C PHE A 14 -3.31 -13.76 19.19
N GLY A 15 -4.48 -14.04 18.61
CA GLY A 15 -5.12 -15.34 18.65
C GLY A 15 -6.05 -15.52 19.86
N THR A 16 -6.96 -16.49 19.77
CA THR A 16 -8.03 -16.75 20.76
C THR A 16 -7.55 -17.59 21.94
N THR A 17 -6.43 -17.22 22.57
CA THR A 17 -5.92 -17.97 23.73
C THR A 17 -6.51 -17.45 25.03
N SER A 18 -7.07 -18.39 25.81
CA SER A 18 -7.68 -18.13 27.12
C SER A 18 -6.74 -17.44 28.10
N LEU A 19 -5.43 -17.68 27.99
CA LEU A 19 -4.42 -17.10 28.86
C LEU A 19 -4.30 -15.57 28.75
N ILE A 20 -4.52 -15.00 27.56
CA ILE A 20 -4.57 -13.54 27.39
C ILE A 20 -5.80 -12.97 28.10
N VAL A 21 -6.95 -13.62 27.92
CA VAL A 21 -8.24 -13.21 28.52
C VAL A 21 -8.13 -13.21 30.05
N ASP A 22 -7.72 -14.34 30.64
CA ASP A 22 -7.57 -14.48 32.09
C ASP A 22 -6.60 -13.44 32.68
N PHE A 23 -5.50 -13.13 31.99
CA PHE A 23 -4.50 -12.17 32.47
C PHE A 23 -4.96 -10.70 32.41
N VAL A 24 -5.76 -10.37 31.38
CA VAL A 24 -6.45 -9.07 31.27
C VAL A 24 -7.46 -8.90 32.40
N THR A 25 -8.22 -9.95 32.74
CA THR A 25 -9.16 -9.92 33.88
C THR A 25 -8.44 -9.70 35.22
N LEU A 26 -7.27 -10.33 35.44
CA LEU A 26 -6.56 -10.30 36.73
C LEU A 26 -5.78 -9.00 37.01
N ASN A 27 -5.26 -8.29 36.01
CA ASN A 27 -4.31 -7.18 36.23
C ASN A 27 -4.97 -5.80 36.42
N SER A 28 -6.29 -5.75 36.53
CA SER A 28 -7.12 -4.55 36.64
C SER A 28 -7.08 -3.60 35.43
N LEU A 29 -8.25 -3.03 35.11
CA LEU A 29 -8.53 -2.27 33.89
C LEU A 29 -7.87 -0.87 33.83
N GLY A 30 -6.82 -0.58 34.61
CA GLY A 30 -6.23 0.75 34.77
C GLY A 30 -5.66 1.35 33.47
N ASP A 31 -4.62 0.73 32.92
CA ASP A 31 -4.03 1.18 31.64
C ASP A 31 -4.97 0.89 30.46
N PHE A 32 -5.78 -0.16 30.56
CA PHE A 32 -6.80 -0.47 29.57
C PHE A 32 -7.85 0.65 29.47
N LYS A 33 -8.19 1.33 30.57
CA LYS A 33 -9.02 2.54 30.55
C LYS A 33 -8.37 3.71 29.82
N GLN A 34 -7.04 3.81 29.69
CA GLN A 34 -6.42 4.84 28.84
C GLN A 34 -6.63 4.54 27.36
N THR A 35 -6.36 3.31 26.92
CA THR A 35 -6.59 2.92 25.52
C THR A 35 -8.08 2.87 25.19
N GLU A 36 -8.94 2.47 26.15
CA GLU A 36 -10.39 2.60 26.06
C GLU A 36 -10.83 4.07 26.09
N ASN A 37 -10.11 4.98 26.75
CA ASN A 37 -10.36 6.43 26.67
C ASN A 37 -9.89 7.03 25.34
N ILE A 38 -8.88 6.46 24.65
CA ILE A 38 -8.57 6.80 23.25
C ILE A 38 -9.64 6.23 22.31
N GLY A 39 -10.13 5.01 22.58
CA GLY A 39 -11.27 4.42 21.89
C GLY A 39 -12.51 5.31 22.02
N LYS A 40 -12.88 5.65 23.26
CA LYS A 40 -13.91 6.63 23.62
C LYS A 40 -13.58 8.03 23.11
N GLY A 41 -12.32 8.39 22.89
CA GLY A 41 -11.87 9.63 22.27
C GLY A 41 -12.18 9.66 20.77
N LYS A 42 -11.96 8.55 20.06
CA LYS A 42 -12.47 8.33 18.71
C LYS A 42 -14.00 8.26 18.70
N THR A 43 -14.64 7.71 19.73
CA THR A 43 -16.11 7.75 19.90
C THR A 43 -16.61 9.15 20.26
N TYR A 44 -15.81 10.00 20.91
CA TYR A 44 -16.12 11.40 21.21
C TYR A 44 -15.97 12.26 19.96
N LEU A 45 -14.97 11.98 19.12
CA LEU A 45 -14.92 12.50 17.75
C LEU A 45 -16.18 12.06 16.97
N GLY A 46 -16.60 10.80 17.14
CA GLY A 46 -17.88 10.29 16.67
C GLY A 46 -19.10 11.02 17.27
N ARG A 47 -19.09 11.40 18.55
CA ARG A 47 -20.15 12.18 19.21
C ARG A 47 -20.15 13.65 18.84
N ILE A 48 -19.00 14.22 18.49
CA ILE A 48 -18.88 15.56 17.90
C ILE A 48 -19.43 15.54 16.48
N LEU A 49 -19.10 14.50 15.69
CA LEU A 49 -19.69 14.29 14.37
C LEU A 49 -21.21 14.05 14.47
N ILE A 50 -21.69 13.22 15.42
CA ILE A 50 -23.13 13.06 15.72
C ILE A 50 -23.74 14.35 16.26
N GLY A 51 -23.00 15.19 16.99
CA GLY A 51 -23.50 16.48 17.51
C GLY A 51 -23.66 17.53 16.41
N VAL A 52 -22.74 17.55 15.44
CA VAL A 52 -22.86 18.34 14.21
C VAL A 52 -23.98 17.79 13.33
N ASP A 53 -24.08 16.47 13.19
CA ASP A 53 -25.14 15.78 12.43
C ASP A 53 -26.52 16.03 13.05
N PHE A 54 -26.65 15.93 14.37
CA PHE A 54 -27.84 16.28 15.17
C PHE A 54 -28.19 17.76 15.05
N PHE A 55 -27.19 18.65 15.05
CA PHE A 55 -27.40 20.08 14.80
C PHE A 55 -27.97 20.30 13.40
N THR A 56 -27.46 19.65 12.35
CA THR A 56 -28.03 19.71 10.99
C THR A 56 -29.39 19.02 10.85
N LYS A 57 -29.64 17.95 11.61
CA LYS A 57 -30.86 17.12 11.54
C LYS A 57 -32.06 17.78 12.23
N TYR A 58 -31.85 18.43 13.38
CA TYR A 58 -32.91 19.08 14.15
C TYR A 58 -32.96 20.62 14.01
N TYR A 59 -32.09 21.21 13.17
CA TYR A 59 -32.05 22.64 12.83
C TYR A 59 -33.41 23.25 12.44
N TYR A 60 -34.25 22.45 11.78
CA TYR A 60 -35.54 22.85 11.24
C TYR A 60 -36.74 22.32 12.04
N ALA A 61 -36.53 21.66 13.18
CA ALA A 61 -37.61 21.17 14.03
C ALA A 61 -38.50 22.34 14.49
N THR A 62 -39.78 22.28 14.14
CA THR A 62 -40.79 23.30 14.51
C THR A 62 -41.87 22.78 15.45
N ASP A 63 -41.88 21.46 15.71
CA ASP A 63 -42.81 20.77 16.58
C ASP A 63 -42.20 20.55 17.98
N ASP A 64 -43.05 20.66 19.00
CA ASP A 64 -42.70 20.45 20.41
C ASP A 64 -42.40 18.97 20.70
N ASP A 65 -42.91 18.03 19.89
CA ASP A 65 -42.64 16.59 20.00
C ASP A 65 -41.36 16.15 19.26
N ASP A 66 -41.00 16.75 18.12
CA ASP A 66 -39.67 16.60 17.50
C ASP A 66 -38.58 17.06 18.48
N MET A 67 -38.83 18.17 19.18
CA MET A 67 -37.96 18.64 20.25
C MET A 67 -37.87 17.64 21.42
N LYS A 68 -38.97 17.01 21.86
CA LYS A 68 -38.92 15.98 22.92
C LYS A 68 -38.23 14.70 22.45
N GLN A 69 -38.37 14.34 21.17
CA GLN A 69 -37.65 13.24 20.54
C GLN A 69 -36.14 13.49 20.60
N ALA A 70 -35.70 14.70 20.22
CA ALA A 70 -34.30 15.13 20.32
C ALA A 70 -33.73 15.06 21.75
N TRP A 71 -34.55 15.32 22.79
CA TRP A 71 -34.13 15.19 24.20
C TRP A 71 -34.03 13.72 24.66
N ARG A 72 -34.91 12.84 24.16
CA ARG A 72 -34.86 11.39 24.41
C ARG A 72 -33.65 10.75 23.74
N GLU A 73 -33.31 11.16 22.53
CA GLU A 73 -32.13 10.68 21.79
C GLU A 73 -30.80 11.10 22.45
N LEU A 74 -30.76 12.25 23.14
CA LEU A 74 -29.64 12.65 24.01
C LEU A 74 -29.61 11.91 25.37
N GLY A 75 -30.56 11.01 25.64
CA GLY A 75 -30.60 10.17 26.84
C GLY A 75 -31.08 10.88 28.12
N TRP A 76 -31.66 12.07 28.01
CA TRP A 76 -32.09 12.90 29.16
C TRP A 76 -33.60 12.81 29.37
N ASN A 77 -34.04 11.84 30.18
CA ASN A 77 -35.45 11.69 30.55
C ASN A 77 -35.83 12.66 31.68
N ILE A 78 -35.81 13.97 31.39
CA ILE A 78 -36.16 15.02 32.34
C ILE A 78 -37.66 14.95 32.64
N GLY A 79 -38.01 14.77 33.92
CA GLY A 79 -39.40 14.73 34.38
C GLY A 79 -40.14 16.05 34.10
N LYS A 80 -41.43 15.91 33.76
CA LYS A 80 -42.33 16.98 33.27
C LYS A 80 -42.35 18.27 34.13
N GLU A 81 -42.02 18.15 35.41
CA GLU A 81 -41.98 19.25 36.39
C GLU A 81 -40.74 20.15 36.20
N VAL A 82 -39.56 19.56 35.94
CA VAL A 82 -38.30 20.32 35.71
C VAL A 82 -38.36 21.09 34.39
N THR A 83 -39.00 20.53 33.36
CA THR A 83 -39.23 21.23 32.08
C THR A 83 -40.07 22.49 32.26
N GLN A 84 -41.07 22.46 33.15
CA GLN A 84 -41.92 23.62 33.45
C GLN A 84 -41.19 24.68 34.28
N GLU A 85 -40.38 24.26 35.26
CA GLU A 85 -39.60 25.17 36.10
C GLU A 85 -38.55 25.93 35.28
N ILE A 86 -37.80 25.23 34.40
CA ILE A 86 -36.81 25.87 33.50
C ILE A 86 -37.50 26.77 32.45
N ALA A 87 -38.62 26.33 31.86
CA ALA A 87 -39.36 27.15 30.90
C ALA A 87 -39.90 28.46 31.53
N SER A 88 -40.13 28.49 32.85
CA SER A 88 -40.53 29.71 33.56
C SER A 88 -39.41 30.76 33.67
N ILE A 89 -38.14 30.35 33.60
CA ILE A 89 -36.97 31.23 33.78
C ILE A 89 -36.53 31.85 32.45
N VAL A 90 -36.49 31.08 31.37
CA VAL A 90 -36.05 31.54 30.02
C VAL A 90 -37.20 31.81 29.04
N GLY A 91 -38.46 31.70 29.49
CA GLY A 91 -39.64 32.20 28.80
C GLY A 91 -40.14 31.37 27.60
N SER A 92 -39.43 30.30 27.21
CA SER A 92 -39.82 29.31 26.21
C SER A 92 -38.92 28.06 26.30
N ALA A 93 -39.51 26.86 26.18
CA ALA A 93 -38.75 25.61 26.04
C ALA A 93 -37.94 25.54 24.72
N ALA A 94 -38.37 26.26 23.69
CA ALA A 94 -37.66 26.36 22.40
C ALA A 94 -36.41 27.25 22.44
N ALA A 95 -36.19 28.02 23.51
CA ALA A 95 -34.94 28.75 23.72
C ALA A 95 -33.79 27.83 24.21
N LEU A 96 -34.14 26.67 24.80
CA LEU A 96 -33.13 25.77 25.39
C LEU A 96 -32.16 25.18 24.36
N PRO A 97 -32.55 24.66 23.19
CA PRO A 97 -31.59 24.14 22.22
C PRO A 97 -30.60 25.18 21.74
N VAL A 98 -31.00 26.45 21.61
CA VAL A 98 -30.09 27.53 21.20
C VAL A 98 -29.10 27.85 22.32
N ILE A 99 -29.58 27.97 23.57
CA ILE A 99 -28.72 28.16 24.75
C ILE A 99 -27.82 26.93 24.99
N PHE A 100 -28.29 25.73 24.71
CA PHE A 100 -27.59 24.47 24.91
C PHE A 100 -26.59 24.16 23.79
N VAL A 101 -26.87 24.57 22.54
CA VAL A 101 -25.86 24.60 21.46
C VAL A 101 -24.83 25.68 21.74
N SER A 102 -25.22 26.87 22.22
CA SER A 102 -24.24 27.87 22.68
C SER A 102 -23.40 27.35 23.84
N TYR A 103 -24.00 26.68 24.82
CA TYR A 103 -23.30 26.09 25.97
C TYR A 103 -22.43 24.89 25.56
N ILE A 104 -22.87 24.02 24.64
CA ILE A 104 -22.05 22.94 24.10
C ILE A 104 -20.91 23.49 23.27
N LEU A 105 -21.12 24.54 22.47
CA LEU A 105 -20.04 25.21 21.74
C LEU A 105 -19.05 25.85 22.72
N ASP A 106 -19.52 26.53 23.78
CA ASP A 106 -18.70 27.23 24.78
C ASP A 106 -17.96 26.26 25.74
N GLU A 107 -18.60 25.18 26.22
CA GLU A 107 -17.92 24.10 26.94
C GLU A 107 -16.98 23.30 26.04
N SER A 108 -17.34 23.05 24.77
CA SER A 108 -16.42 22.43 23.82
C SER A 108 -15.20 23.31 23.64
N TYR A 109 -15.36 24.62 23.38
CA TYR A 109 -14.25 25.53 23.16
C TYR A 109 -13.39 25.73 24.41
N SER A 110 -13.99 25.96 25.59
CA SER A 110 -13.27 26.16 26.85
C SER A 110 -12.56 24.89 27.33
N THR A 111 -13.13 23.71 27.11
CA THR A 111 -12.48 22.42 27.41
C THR A 111 -11.40 22.07 26.37
N ILE A 112 -11.52 22.53 25.12
CA ILE A 112 -10.52 22.33 24.05
C ILE A 112 -9.31 23.28 24.20
N ILE A 113 -9.49 24.51 24.73
CA ILE A 113 -8.45 25.56 24.77
C ILE A 113 -7.91 25.83 26.20
N GLY A 114 -8.11 24.92 27.15
CA GLY A 114 -7.42 24.92 28.45
C GLY A 114 -5.87 24.81 28.40
N GLY A 115 -5.26 24.87 27.21
CA GLY A 115 -3.83 24.65 26.97
C GLY A 115 -3.30 25.18 25.63
N TYR A 116 -3.56 26.47 25.32
CA TYR A 116 -2.81 27.34 24.38
C TYR A 116 -2.65 26.98 22.87
N ASP A 117 -3.20 27.84 22.02
CA ASP A 117 -2.43 28.58 20.99
C ASP A 117 -3.04 30.00 20.80
N GLU A 118 -2.33 31.04 21.25
CA GLU A 118 -2.77 32.45 21.18
C GLU A 118 -2.99 32.94 19.73
N LYS A 119 -2.34 32.33 18.73
CA LYS A 119 -2.49 32.75 17.33
C LYS A 119 -3.86 32.37 16.76
N LEU A 120 -4.38 31.21 17.16
CA LEU A 120 -5.73 30.76 16.79
C LEU A 120 -6.80 31.63 17.44
N TRP A 121 -6.61 32.00 18.71
CA TRP A 121 -7.49 32.95 19.41
C TRP A 121 -7.53 34.31 18.69
N THR A 122 -6.36 34.86 18.34
CA THR A 122 -6.23 36.13 17.63
C THR A 122 -6.85 36.11 16.23
N LEU A 123 -6.83 34.98 15.52
CA LEU A 123 -7.46 34.83 14.20
C LEU A 123 -8.99 34.73 14.30
N TYR A 124 -9.50 33.99 15.30
CA TYR A 124 -10.93 33.89 15.55
C TYR A 124 -11.53 35.23 16.00
N ASP A 125 -10.89 35.91 16.96
CA ASP A 125 -11.40 37.18 17.51
C ASP A 125 -11.43 38.27 16.43
N ASN A 126 -10.38 38.43 15.62
CA ASN A 126 -10.40 39.38 14.49
C ASN A 126 -11.48 39.04 13.44
N TYR A 127 -11.73 37.76 13.15
CA TYR A 127 -12.75 37.37 12.16
C TYR A 127 -14.18 37.52 12.70
N TYR A 128 -14.43 37.07 13.92
CA TYR A 128 -15.74 37.06 14.56
C TYR A 128 -16.19 38.47 14.97
N TYR A 129 -15.25 39.28 15.50
CA TYR A 129 -15.54 40.63 16.00
C TYR A 129 -15.59 41.68 14.89
N GLU A 130 -14.68 41.69 13.90
CA GLU A 130 -14.69 42.71 12.83
C GLU A 130 -15.72 42.44 11.71
N LYS A 131 -15.93 41.17 11.30
CA LYS A 131 -16.82 40.87 10.16
C LYS A 131 -18.27 40.56 10.53
N LEU A 132 -18.52 39.73 11.54
CA LEU A 132 -19.88 39.22 11.82
C LEU A 132 -20.69 40.13 12.76
N LEU A 133 -20.11 40.55 13.89
CA LEU A 133 -20.85 41.29 14.92
C LEU A 133 -20.61 42.80 14.91
N GLY A 134 -19.36 43.25 14.79
CA GLY A 134 -18.96 44.64 15.05
C GLY A 134 -19.64 45.68 14.16
N LYS A 135 -19.67 45.45 12.84
CA LYS A 135 -20.18 46.44 11.86
C LYS A 135 -21.71 46.56 11.87
N ASN A 136 -22.41 45.47 12.16
CA ASN A 136 -23.88 45.45 12.17
C ASN A 136 -24.46 45.84 13.53
N ILE A 137 -23.93 45.32 14.65
CA ILE A 137 -24.38 45.72 15.99
C ILE A 137 -23.97 47.15 16.32
N GLY A 138 -22.80 47.62 15.88
CA GLY A 138 -22.38 49.02 16.05
C GLY A 138 -23.37 50.00 15.41
N ASN A 139 -23.78 49.73 14.17
CA ASN A 139 -24.78 50.53 13.45
C ASN A 139 -26.19 50.40 14.06
N LEU A 140 -26.61 49.20 14.44
CA LEU A 140 -27.91 48.96 15.07
C LEU A 140 -28.02 49.71 16.42
N LYS A 141 -26.99 49.61 17.25
CA LYS A 141 -26.90 50.31 18.55
C LYS A 141 -26.83 51.83 18.39
N ALA A 142 -26.11 52.33 17.38
CA ALA A 142 -26.06 53.77 17.08
C ALA A 142 -27.40 54.35 16.57
N LYS A 143 -28.19 53.57 15.82
CA LYS A 143 -29.54 53.97 15.39
C LYS A 143 -30.58 53.87 16.50
N MET A 144 -30.54 52.80 17.30
CA MET A 144 -31.37 52.65 18.51
C MET A 144 -31.14 53.79 19.51
N LEU A 145 -29.89 54.23 19.70
CA LEU A 145 -29.54 55.38 20.55
C LEU A 145 -29.95 56.74 19.97
N LYS A 146 -30.26 56.83 18.67
CA LYS A 146 -30.81 58.02 18.02
C LYS A 146 -32.34 58.04 17.93
N GLY A 147 -33.01 56.95 18.31
CA GLY A 147 -34.47 56.84 18.21
C GLY A 147 -34.99 56.65 16.77
N GLU A 148 -34.12 56.29 15.82
CA GLU A 148 -34.52 55.98 14.45
C GLU A 148 -35.25 54.61 14.41
N ASN A 149 -36.40 54.55 13.74
CA ASN A 149 -37.30 53.40 13.80
C ASN A 149 -36.79 52.22 12.97
N ILE A 150 -36.58 51.07 13.62
CA ILE A 150 -36.08 49.84 12.97
C ILE A 150 -37.11 49.20 12.01
N LEU A 151 -38.40 49.55 12.13
CA LEU A 151 -39.45 49.03 11.26
C LEU A 151 -39.33 49.50 9.80
N ASP A 152 -38.80 50.70 9.55
CA ASP A 152 -38.73 51.31 8.21
C ASP A 152 -37.68 50.63 7.30
N TYR A 153 -36.78 49.83 7.88
CA TYR A 153 -35.83 49.01 7.12
C TYR A 153 -36.39 47.62 6.76
N LEU A 154 -37.47 47.18 7.42
CA LEU A 154 -37.97 45.81 7.32
C LEU A 154 -39.19 45.63 6.42
N ASN A 155 -39.97 46.69 6.16
CA ASN A 155 -41.11 46.64 5.25
C ASN A 155 -41.15 47.88 4.35
N GLY A 156 -41.37 47.65 3.06
CA GLY A 156 -41.89 48.69 2.17
C GLY A 156 -43.37 48.94 2.46
N ASP A 157 -43.74 50.22 2.44
CA ASP A 157 -45.09 50.80 2.66
C ASP A 157 -45.63 50.78 4.12
N PRO A 158 -45.70 51.95 4.80
CA PRO A 158 -46.15 52.07 6.18
C PRO A 158 -47.55 52.69 6.30
N THR A 159 -48.62 51.88 6.29
CA THR A 159 -49.93 52.31 6.84
C THR A 159 -50.56 51.24 7.72
N GLU A 160 -51.23 51.71 8.77
CA GLU A 160 -51.95 50.94 9.80
C GLU A 160 -51.09 50.01 10.70
N TRP A 161 -50.80 50.48 11.92
CA TRP A 161 -51.23 49.87 13.21
C TRP A 161 -50.50 50.53 14.39
N TYR A 162 -51.06 51.63 14.92
CA TYR A 162 -50.56 52.27 16.15
C TYR A 162 -51.69 52.67 17.10
N THR A 163 -52.11 51.70 17.92
CA THR A 163 -52.56 51.90 19.31
C THR A 163 -51.93 50.75 20.09
N GLY A 164 -51.37 50.87 21.28
CA GLY A 164 -51.37 51.94 22.26
C GLY A 164 -51.33 51.24 23.63
N TYR A 165 -50.17 51.31 24.31
CA TYR A 165 -49.83 50.60 25.56
C TYR A 165 -49.59 49.08 25.48
N GLY A 166 -48.43 48.66 26.00
CA GLY A 166 -48.02 47.27 26.18
C GLY A 166 -46.70 46.95 25.48
N TYR A 167 -45.64 46.70 26.25
CA TYR A 167 -44.45 46.00 25.74
C TYR A 167 -44.86 44.53 25.56
N ASP A 168 -45.46 44.22 24.40
CA ASP A 168 -46.01 42.90 24.17
C ASP A 168 -44.88 41.87 23.95
N SER A 169 -44.51 41.23 25.06
CA SER A 169 -43.62 40.09 25.08
C SER A 169 -44.11 38.92 24.21
N ALA A 170 -45.40 38.84 23.85
CA ALA A 170 -45.87 37.86 22.87
C ALA A 170 -45.42 38.24 21.44
N ARG A 171 -45.53 39.51 21.03
CA ARG A 171 -44.95 39.98 19.76
C ARG A 171 -43.43 39.79 19.68
N PHE A 172 -42.65 40.13 20.72
CA PHE A 172 -41.19 39.86 20.68
C PHE A 172 -40.90 38.35 20.55
N ARG A 173 -41.66 37.49 21.24
CA ARG A 173 -41.61 36.02 21.09
C ARG A 173 -42.00 35.52 19.70
N GLN A 174 -42.82 36.25 18.94
CA GLN A 174 -43.17 35.90 17.55
C GLN A 174 -42.11 36.32 16.51
N VAL A 175 -41.30 37.34 16.78
CA VAL A 175 -40.31 37.87 15.81
C VAL A 175 -38.91 37.29 16.01
N VAL A 176 -38.48 36.99 17.25
CA VAL A 176 -37.15 36.41 17.52
C VAL A 176 -36.89 35.10 16.73
N PRO A 177 -37.82 34.12 16.65
CA PRO A 177 -37.62 32.92 15.85
C PRO A 177 -37.45 33.24 14.35
N LYS A 178 -38.18 34.24 13.83
CA LYS A 178 -38.08 34.66 12.42
C LYS A 178 -36.77 35.38 12.12
N LEU A 179 -36.27 36.21 13.03
CA LEU A 179 -34.96 36.87 12.94
C LEU A 179 -33.81 35.86 12.99
N SER A 180 -33.85 34.92 13.92
CA SER A 180 -32.87 33.83 13.99
C SER A 180 -32.89 32.97 12.73
N LYS A 181 -34.07 32.54 12.27
CA LYS A 181 -34.24 31.75 11.03
C LYS A 181 -33.74 32.49 9.78
N LYS A 182 -33.90 33.82 9.71
CA LYS A 182 -33.41 34.65 8.61
C LYS A 182 -31.88 34.82 8.63
N PHE A 183 -31.29 35.21 9.75
CA PHE A 183 -29.83 35.33 9.89
C PHE A 183 -29.12 34.00 9.59
N MET A 184 -29.68 32.91 10.12
CA MET A 184 -29.16 31.56 9.92
C MET A 184 -29.42 31.00 8.51
N SER A 185 -30.39 31.54 7.74
CA SER A 185 -30.53 31.25 6.31
C SER A 185 -29.57 32.05 5.42
N GLU A 186 -29.32 33.32 5.76
CA GLU A 186 -28.47 34.23 4.96
C GLU A 186 -26.98 33.88 5.06
N HIS A 187 -26.52 33.38 6.21
CA HIS A 187 -25.13 32.96 6.44
C HIS A 187 -24.96 31.42 6.47
N LYS A 188 -25.96 30.67 5.99
CA LYS A 188 -26.00 29.19 6.06
C LYS A 188 -24.75 28.55 5.44
N GLU A 189 -24.43 28.93 4.20
CA GLU A 189 -23.34 28.34 3.42
C GLU A 189 -21.96 28.68 4.02
N GLU A 190 -21.80 29.88 4.60
CA GLU A 190 -20.57 30.30 5.26
C GLU A 190 -20.33 29.51 6.56
N PHE A 191 -21.38 29.31 7.37
CA PHE A 191 -21.31 28.46 8.56
C PHE A 191 -21.08 26.98 8.21
N GLU A 192 -21.77 26.45 7.21
CA GLU A 192 -21.57 25.07 6.76
C GLU A 192 -20.18 24.85 6.15
N MET A 193 -19.66 25.80 5.36
CA MET A 193 -18.34 25.71 4.76
C MET A 193 -17.24 25.74 5.83
N VAL A 194 -17.31 26.67 6.78
CA VAL A 194 -16.35 26.73 7.91
C VAL A 194 -16.47 25.47 8.78
N ALA A 195 -17.69 25.02 9.10
CA ALA A 195 -17.89 23.79 9.86
C ALA A 195 -17.34 22.55 9.14
N ARG A 196 -17.56 22.39 7.82
CA ARG A 196 -17.05 21.27 7.03
C ARG A 196 -15.52 21.29 6.92
N ILE A 197 -14.92 22.44 6.65
CA ILE A 197 -13.45 22.58 6.52
C ILE A 197 -12.77 22.29 7.86
N VAL A 198 -13.21 22.98 8.94
CA VAL A 198 -12.64 22.78 10.28
C VAL A 198 -12.85 21.35 10.76
N SER A 199 -14.05 20.77 10.57
CA SER A 199 -14.31 19.37 10.96
C SER A 199 -13.45 18.39 10.18
N LYS A 200 -13.24 18.58 8.88
CA LYS A 200 -12.43 17.67 8.05
C LYS A 200 -10.95 17.74 8.42
N GLU A 201 -10.36 18.93 8.49
CA GLU A 201 -8.95 19.09 8.85
C GLU A 201 -8.66 18.67 10.30
N LEU A 202 -9.55 19.03 11.24
CA LEU A 202 -9.42 18.63 12.64
C LEU A 202 -9.60 17.12 12.81
N ALA A 203 -10.56 16.50 12.12
CA ALA A 203 -10.74 15.05 12.16
C ALA A 203 -9.55 14.30 11.57
N GLU A 204 -9.00 14.73 10.43
CA GLU A 204 -7.80 14.10 9.86
C GLU A 204 -6.55 14.27 10.74
N LYS A 205 -6.35 15.46 11.32
CA LYS A 205 -5.22 15.73 12.22
C LYS A 205 -5.35 14.92 13.52
N LYS A 206 -6.51 14.99 14.19
CA LYS A 206 -6.80 14.18 15.40
C LYS A 206 -6.74 12.68 15.11
N ARG A 207 -7.19 12.21 13.95
CA ARG A 207 -7.10 10.80 13.57
C ARG A 207 -5.64 10.34 13.49
N LYS A 208 -4.76 11.12 12.82
CA LYS A 208 -3.33 10.85 12.75
C LYS A 208 -2.65 10.89 14.12
N GLU A 209 -3.00 11.86 14.97
CA GLU A 209 -2.50 11.95 16.35
C GLU A 209 -2.94 10.73 17.20
N TYR A 210 -4.22 10.35 17.17
CA TYR A 210 -4.73 9.17 17.88
C TYR A 210 -4.21 7.84 17.30
N GLU A 211 -3.91 7.76 16.00
CA GLU A 211 -3.24 6.58 15.40
C GLU A 211 -1.78 6.48 15.84
N ALA A 212 -1.06 7.60 15.93
CA ALA A 212 0.30 7.62 16.48
C ALA A 212 0.31 7.26 17.98
N GLN A 213 -0.63 7.81 18.76
CA GLN A 213 -0.78 7.49 20.18
C GLN A 213 -1.18 6.02 20.38
N LEU A 214 -2.13 5.49 19.59
CA LEU A 214 -2.49 4.06 19.61
C LEU A 214 -1.31 3.16 19.25
N ARG A 215 -0.47 3.52 18.26
CA ARG A 215 0.75 2.76 17.95
C ARG A 215 1.75 2.77 19.11
N GLN A 216 1.91 3.91 19.78
CA GLN A 216 2.78 4.02 20.95
C GLN A 216 2.20 3.27 22.17
N GLU A 217 0.89 3.27 22.37
CA GLU A 217 0.22 2.47 23.41
C GLU A 217 0.24 0.97 23.10
N MET A 218 0.07 0.55 21.84
CA MET A 218 0.27 -0.85 21.44
C MET A 218 1.72 -1.31 21.67
N LYS A 219 2.70 -0.42 21.45
CA LYS A 219 4.10 -0.67 21.81
C LYS A 219 4.26 -0.78 23.32
N ASN A 220 3.76 0.18 24.10
CA ASN A 220 3.79 0.15 25.56
C ASN A 220 3.06 -1.10 26.13
N PHE A 221 2.00 -1.56 25.47
CA PHE A 221 1.23 -2.75 25.83
C PHE A 221 2.04 -4.02 25.50
N LYS A 222 2.71 -4.09 24.36
CA LYS A 222 3.66 -5.17 24.07
C LYS A 222 4.81 -5.19 25.09
N ASP A 223 5.41 -4.04 25.38
CA ASP A 223 6.42 -3.89 26.43
C ASP A 223 5.85 -4.29 27.82
N LYS A 224 4.54 -4.12 28.05
CA LYS A 224 3.85 -4.57 29.27
C LYS A 224 3.62 -6.09 29.28
N LEU A 225 3.26 -6.72 28.17
CA LEU A 225 3.18 -8.19 28.02
C LEU A 225 4.57 -8.86 28.11
N GLU A 226 5.63 -8.15 27.70
CA GLU A 226 7.03 -8.56 27.90
C GLU A 226 7.45 -8.46 29.38
N LYS A 227 6.97 -7.44 30.11
CA LYS A 227 7.21 -7.27 31.56
C LYS A 227 6.34 -8.19 32.42
N GLN A 228 5.09 -8.44 32.03
CA GLN A 228 4.15 -9.30 32.74
C GLN A 228 4.61 -10.75 32.67
N LYS A 229 4.71 -11.39 33.85
CA LYS A 229 5.20 -12.76 33.98
C LYS A 229 4.06 -13.71 34.35
N ILE A 230 3.86 -14.74 33.54
CA ILE A 230 3.22 -15.97 34.00
C ILE A 230 4.17 -16.61 35.01
N LYS A 231 3.61 -16.98 36.16
CA LYS A 231 4.35 -17.65 37.22
C LYS A 231 3.71 -18.99 37.51
N PHE A 232 4.53 -20.00 37.67
CA PHE A 232 4.15 -21.28 38.26
C PHE A 232 5.24 -21.72 39.22
N THR A 233 4.88 -22.62 40.13
CA THR A 233 5.84 -23.18 41.07
C THR A 233 6.09 -24.64 40.75
N GLY A 234 7.25 -25.12 41.13
CA GLY A 234 7.59 -26.51 41.01
C GLY A 234 8.60 -26.92 42.06
N ILE A 235 8.92 -28.21 42.10
CA ILE A 235 9.94 -28.76 42.98
C ILE A 235 10.86 -29.68 42.20
N VAL A 236 12.16 -29.42 42.31
CA VAL A 236 13.20 -30.25 41.73
C VAL A 236 13.67 -31.24 42.79
N LYS A 237 13.48 -32.53 42.54
CA LYS A 237 13.79 -33.62 43.49
C LYS A 237 14.79 -34.61 42.92
N ASN A 238 15.62 -35.15 43.79
CA ASN A 238 16.49 -36.29 43.53
C ASN A 238 15.61 -37.52 43.30
N SER A 239 15.71 -38.16 42.13
CA SER A 239 14.82 -39.28 41.78
C SER A 239 14.96 -40.50 42.69
N LYS A 240 16.16 -40.74 43.26
CA LYS A 240 16.51 -41.95 44.02
C LYS A 240 16.04 -41.91 45.45
N ASN A 241 16.15 -40.76 46.11
CA ASN A 241 15.79 -40.59 47.53
C ASN A 241 14.66 -39.56 47.76
N ASN A 242 14.13 -38.94 46.72
CA ASN A 242 13.15 -37.84 46.75
C ASN A 242 13.60 -36.59 47.52
N ASN A 243 14.87 -36.48 47.91
CA ASN A 243 15.39 -35.29 48.60
C ASN A 243 15.33 -34.07 47.67
N PRO A 244 15.06 -32.88 48.21
CA PRO A 244 15.05 -31.66 47.43
C PRO A 244 16.44 -31.30 46.86
N ILE A 245 16.47 -30.84 45.60
CA ILE A 245 17.71 -30.42 44.93
C ILE A 245 17.81 -28.91 44.98
N LYS A 246 18.78 -28.40 45.75
CA LYS A 246 19.12 -26.97 45.80
C LYS A 246 19.99 -26.55 44.61
N GLY A 247 19.72 -25.39 44.03
CA GLY A 247 20.56 -24.78 43.00
C GLY A 247 20.31 -25.28 41.57
N ALA A 248 19.25 -26.06 41.35
CA ALA A 248 18.83 -26.49 40.02
C ALA A 248 18.35 -25.29 39.21
N LYS A 249 18.95 -25.07 38.04
CA LYS A 249 18.63 -24.03 37.08
C LYS A 249 17.57 -24.52 36.10
N ILE A 250 16.49 -23.78 35.98
CA ILE A 250 15.39 -24.01 35.03
C ILE A 250 15.45 -22.89 33.99
N ARG A 251 15.38 -23.22 32.70
CA ARG A 251 15.40 -22.31 31.54
C ARG A 251 14.25 -22.66 30.60
N GLY A 252 13.47 -21.70 30.14
CA GLY A 252 12.48 -21.94 29.08
C GLY A 252 13.09 -21.66 27.71
N LEU A 253 12.77 -22.48 26.70
CA LEU A 253 13.30 -22.31 25.34
C LEU A 253 12.84 -21.00 24.68
N THR A 254 11.62 -20.57 24.96
CA THR A 254 11.08 -19.25 24.56
C THR A 254 11.42 -18.14 25.56
N GLY A 255 12.11 -18.43 26.67
CA GLY A 255 12.57 -17.47 27.67
C GLY A 255 12.23 -17.86 29.12
N GLY A 256 12.59 -17.01 30.07
CA GLY A 256 12.39 -17.25 31.50
C GLY A 256 13.50 -18.11 32.15
N TYR A 257 13.73 -17.87 33.45
CA TYR A 257 14.79 -18.53 34.23
C TYR A 257 14.41 -18.63 35.70
N ALA A 258 14.75 -19.74 36.35
CA ALA A 258 14.68 -19.87 37.81
C ALA A 258 15.82 -20.72 38.36
N VAL A 259 16.01 -20.64 39.69
CA VAL A 259 16.91 -21.52 40.44
C VAL A 259 16.16 -22.06 41.65
N SER A 260 16.29 -23.35 41.95
CA SER A 260 15.66 -23.97 43.12
C SER A 260 16.32 -23.60 44.45
N ASP A 261 15.51 -23.45 45.49
CA ASP A 261 15.93 -23.12 46.85
C ASP A 261 16.40 -24.35 47.65
N ALA A 262 16.66 -24.18 48.95
CA ALA A 262 17.13 -25.26 49.82
C ALA A 262 16.12 -26.40 50.02
N GLU A 263 14.83 -26.14 49.76
CA GLU A 263 13.75 -27.11 49.78
C GLU A 263 13.44 -27.62 48.36
N GLY A 264 14.32 -27.35 47.40
CA GLY A 264 14.21 -27.77 46.00
C GLY A 264 13.10 -27.07 45.23
N LYS A 265 12.37 -26.15 45.88
CA LYS A 265 11.26 -25.44 45.27
C LYS A 265 11.81 -24.36 44.35
N PHE A 266 11.17 -24.18 43.21
CA PHE A 266 11.45 -23.07 42.30
C PHE A 266 10.15 -22.33 41.98
N LYS A 267 10.30 -21.03 41.73
CA LYS A 267 9.24 -20.19 41.16
C LYS A 267 9.74 -19.78 39.79
N PHE A 268 9.11 -20.26 38.73
CA PHE A 268 9.49 -19.94 37.37
C PHE A 268 8.67 -18.76 36.87
N GLU A 269 9.34 -17.80 36.23
CA GLU A 269 8.73 -16.59 35.71
C GLU A 269 9.08 -16.44 34.23
N ILE A 270 8.06 -16.46 33.36
CA ILE A 270 8.19 -16.29 31.91
C ILE A 270 7.28 -15.18 31.42
N SER A 271 7.74 -14.38 30.45
CA SER A 271 6.91 -13.32 29.86
C SER A 271 5.66 -13.92 29.22
N LEU A 272 4.51 -13.28 29.45
CA LEU A 272 3.23 -13.72 28.88
C LEU A 272 3.31 -13.80 27.34
N ILE A 273 4.01 -12.87 26.70
CA ILE A 273 4.26 -12.85 25.24
C ILE A 273 5.11 -14.02 24.71
N ASN A 274 5.65 -14.90 25.56
CA ASN A 274 6.44 -16.06 25.15
C ASN A 274 5.68 -17.39 25.27
N VAL A 275 4.41 -17.35 25.73
CA VAL A 275 3.52 -18.50 25.95
C VAL A 275 2.09 -18.26 25.46
N TYR A 276 1.82 -17.12 24.81
CA TYR A 276 0.47 -16.69 24.45
C TYR A 276 -0.18 -17.45 23.28
N THR A 277 0.56 -18.28 22.56
CA THR A 277 0.08 -18.95 21.33
C THR A 277 -0.61 -20.29 21.59
N ASP A 278 -0.16 -21.02 22.61
CA ASP A 278 -0.63 -22.38 22.95
C ASP A 278 -0.69 -22.65 24.47
N ASN A 279 -0.50 -21.61 25.28
CA ASN A 279 -0.45 -21.68 26.75
C ASN A 279 0.62 -22.66 27.28
N SER A 280 1.73 -22.85 26.57
CA SER A 280 2.77 -23.81 26.94
C SER A 280 4.19 -23.23 26.95
N VAL A 281 5.11 -23.93 27.63
CA VAL A 281 6.55 -23.69 27.57
C VAL A 281 7.33 -24.99 27.68
N THR A 282 8.32 -25.18 26.80
CA THR A 282 9.35 -26.23 26.95
C THR A 282 10.46 -25.73 27.86
N LEU A 283 10.72 -26.46 28.95
CA LEU A 283 11.77 -26.19 29.92
C LEU A 283 12.97 -27.11 29.71
N LYS A 284 14.16 -26.55 29.89
CA LYS A 284 15.41 -27.26 30.12
C LYS A 284 15.83 -27.06 31.58
N VAL A 285 16.07 -28.15 32.30
CA VAL A 285 16.46 -28.12 33.73
C VAL A 285 17.84 -28.75 33.89
N GLU A 286 18.72 -28.17 34.70
CA GLU A 286 20.06 -28.68 35.05
C GLU A 286 20.42 -28.30 36.49
N SER A 287 21.43 -28.87 37.17
CA SER A 287 21.77 -28.48 38.55
C SER A 287 23.27 -28.21 38.76
N LYS A 288 23.79 -28.62 39.93
CA LYS A 288 25.11 -29.24 40.05
C LYS A 288 24.98 -30.46 40.97
N GLY A 289 25.13 -31.66 40.41
CA GLY A 289 24.85 -32.91 41.13
C GLY A 289 23.95 -33.89 40.39
N TYR A 290 23.32 -33.46 39.29
CA TYR A 290 22.12 -34.07 38.75
C TYR A 290 22.01 -33.99 37.23
N ILE A 291 21.31 -34.99 36.72
CA ILE A 291 21.05 -35.12 35.31
C ILE A 291 20.01 -34.08 34.85
N PRO A 292 20.23 -33.33 33.75
CA PRO A 292 19.30 -32.41 33.20
C PRO A 292 18.17 -33.13 32.49
N VAL A 293 17.07 -32.40 32.34
CA VAL A 293 16.03 -32.72 31.37
C VAL A 293 16.16 -31.67 30.27
N GLU A 294 16.42 -32.12 29.05
CA GLU A 294 16.66 -31.24 27.89
C GLU A 294 15.36 -30.60 27.39
N GLU A 295 14.26 -31.35 27.40
CA GLU A 295 12.91 -30.89 27.05
C GLU A 295 11.89 -31.42 28.06
N TYR A 296 11.25 -30.51 28.79
CA TYR A 296 10.12 -30.78 29.68
C TYR A 296 8.98 -29.82 29.36
N ASN A 297 7.93 -30.31 28.71
CA ASN A 297 6.80 -29.47 28.29
C ASN A 297 5.83 -29.22 29.45
N VAL A 298 5.60 -27.95 29.76
CA VAL A 298 4.54 -27.51 30.67
C VAL A 298 3.43 -26.90 29.81
N THR A 299 2.28 -27.56 29.75
CA THR A 299 1.09 -27.13 29.00
C THR A 299 0.00 -26.60 29.94
N ASP A 300 -1.08 -26.07 29.36
CA ASP A 300 -2.28 -25.60 30.07
C ASP A 300 -2.04 -24.50 31.12
N LEU A 301 -1.00 -23.68 30.91
CA LEU A 301 -0.70 -22.56 31.79
C LEU A 301 -1.90 -21.61 31.93
N LYS A 302 -2.08 -21.10 33.14
CA LYS A 302 -3.12 -20.17 33.59
C LYS A 302 -2.51 -18.86 34.06
N ALA A 303 -3.30 -17.79 33.98
CA ALA A 303 -2.85 -16.45 34.31
C ALA A 303 -2.62 -16.25 35.83
N ASN A 304 -3.47 -16.86 36.65
CA ASN A 304 -3.29 -16.91 38.09
C ASN A 304 -2.24 -17.98 38.46
N PRO A 305 -1.14 -17.62 39.16
CA PRO A 305 -0.12 -18.58 39.57
C PRO A 305 -0.60 -19.70 40.49
N GLU A 306 -1.70 -19.50 41.22
CA GLU A 306 -2.25 -20.50 42.15
C GLU A 306 -3.10 -21.57 41.43
N ASP A 307 -3.63 -21.25 40.25
CA ASP A 307 -4.40 -22.19 39.41
C ASP A 307 -3.49 -23.05 38.51
N ASN A 308 -2.18 -22.73 38.46
CA ASN A 308 -1.17 -23.54 37.79
C ASN A 308 -0.77 -24.74 38.67
N GLN A 309 -0.87 -25.95 38.10
CA GLN A 309 -0.41 -27.17 38.76
C GLN A 309 1.07 -27.07 39.18
N VAL A 310 1.40 -27.57 40.37
CA VAL A 310 2.78 -27.57 40.90
C VAL A 310 3.61 -28.62 40.14
N ILE A 311 4.62 -28.17 39.41
CA ILE A 311 5.40 -29.04 38.52
C ILE A 311 6.47 -29.79 39.31
N GLU A 312 6.37 -31.12 39.42
CA GLU A 312 7.42 -31.96 39.98
C GLU A 312 8.39 -32.43 38.89
N ILE A 313 9.65 -32.00 38.98
CA ILE A 313 10.71 -32.38 38.05
C ILE A 313 11.73 -33.23 38.83
N LYS A 314 11.81 -34.52 38.50
CA LYS A 314 12.81 -35.41 39.09
C LYS A 314 14.07 -35.42 38.24
N LEU A 315 15.21 -35.16 38.87
CA LEU A 315 16.52 -35.32 38.26
C LEU A 315 17.22 -36.51 38.91
N ASP A 316 17.81 -37.39 38.10
CA ASP A 316 18.61 -38.48 38.63
C ASP A 316 19.89 -37.91 39.27
N PRO A 317 20.21 -38.27 40.53
CA PRO A 317 21.48 -37.92 41.14
C PRO A 317 22.62 -38.60 40.43
N VAL A 318 23.71 -37.86 40.39
CA VAL A 318 25.00 -38.34 39.97
C VAL A 318 25.70 -38.85 41.23
N SER A 319 25.26 -40.01 41.69
CA SER A 319 25.99 -40.80 42.68
C SER A 319 27.06 -41.59 41.97
N GLY A 320 28.30 -41.60 42.45
CA GLY A 320 29.26 -42.56 41.92
C GLY A 320 30.65 -42.53 42.52
N ILE A 321 31.54 -43.22 41.81
CA ILE A 321 32.76 -43.81 42.34
C ILE A 321 33.93 -43.23 41.56
N ILE A 322 34.86 -42.53 42.22
CA ILE A 322 36.16 -42.22 41.61
C ILE A 322 37.10 -43.38 41.86
N GLN A 323 37.05 -44.38 40.99
CA GLN A 323 38.08 -45.43 40.94
C GLN A 323 39.12 -45.12 39.87
N GLY A 324 40.11 -45.97 39.71
CA GLY A 324 41.12 -45.80 38.69
C GLY A 324 42.26 -46.78 38.86
N ILE A 325 43.23 -46.69 37.98
CA ILE A 325 44.48 -47.43 38.07
C ILE A 325 45.60 -46.39 38.02
N VAL A 326 46.46 -46.33 39.05
CA VAL A 326 47.75 -45.64 38.90
C VAL A 326 48.71 -46.56 38.23
N THR A 327 49.25 -46.00 37.18
CA THR A 327 50.29 -46.58 36.38
C THR A 327 51.16 -45.41 35.95
N ASP A 328 52.21 -45.63 35.19
CA ASP A 328 52.96 -44.56 34.54
C ASP A 328 52.25 -44.21 33.15
N ALA A 329 52.80 -44.22 31.91
CA ALA A 329 52.14 -44.27 30.56
C ALA A 329 52.91 -44.52 29.21
N VAL A 330 54.25 -44.59 29.17
CA VAL A 330 55.18 -45.19 28.17
C VAL A 330 55.13 -46.75 28.23
N GLU A 331 55.89 -47.48 29.06
CA GLU A 331 55.88 -48.99 29.24
C GLU A 331 54.52 -49.71 29.46
N ASN A 332 53.43 -49.00 29.73
CA ASN A 332 52.11 -49.49 30.14
C ASN A 332 51.92 -50.48 31.34
N GLU A 333 52.97 -50.87 32.07
CA GLU A 333 52.88 -51.63 33.34
C GLU A 333 52.11 -50.93 34.50
N PRO A 334 51.46 -51.68 35.41
CA PRO A 334 50.77 -51.13 36.58
C PRO A 334 51.73 -50.71 37.70
N ILE A 335 51.48 -49.54 38.32
CA ILE A 335 52.25 -49.11 39.50
C ILE A 335 51.53 -49.58 40.76
N ASN A 336 52.09 -50.61 41.38
CA ASN A 336 51.80 -50.94 42.76
C ASN A 336 52.31 -49.85 43.72
N ASP A 337 51.63 -49.60 44.84
CA ASP A 337 52.09 -48.74 45.93
C ASP A 337 52.31 -47.25 45.52
N ALA A 338 51.52 -46.71 44.59
CA ALA A 338 51.38 -45.27 44.39
C ALA A 338 50.40 -44.69 45.42
N LYS A 339 50.69 -43.51 45.98
CA LYS A 339 49.83 -42.87 46.99
C LYS A 339 48.94 -41.81 46.36
N LEU A 340 47.66 -41.79 46.72
CA LEU A 340 46.65 -40.83 46.25
C LEU A 340 45.92 -40.14 47.41
N GLU A 341 45.62 -38.85 47.24
CA GLU A 341 44.84 -38.04 48.20
C GLU A 341 43.83 -37.17 47.44
N LEU A 342 42.56 -37.19 47.84
CA LEU A 342 41.46 -36.43 47.22
C LEU A 342 41.14 -35.18 48.06
N SER A 343 41.36 -33.99 47.49
CA SER A 343 41.19 -32.72 48.18
C SER A 343 39.75 -32.46 48.66
N LYS A 344 39.58 -31.57 49.65
CA LYS A 344 38.32 -31.14 50.27
C LYS A 344 37.50 -32.21 51.02
N LEU A 345 37.73 -33.51 50.78
CA LEU A 345 37.00 -34.62 51.43
C LEU A 345 37.86 -35.43 52.41
N ASP A 346 39.16 -35.12 52.52
CA ASP A 346 40.12 -35.76 53.45
C ASP A 346 40.25 -37.29 53.27
N MET A 347 40.14 -37.76 52.02
CA MET A 347 40.23 -39.18 51.65
C MET A 347 41.60 -39.51 51.05
N SER A 348 42.21 -40.64 51.44
CA SER A 348 43.46 -41.15 50.85
C SER A 348 43.44 -42.66 50.66
N VAL A 349 44.04 -43.13 49.56
CA VAL A 349 44.19 -44.55 49.21
C VAL A 349 45.57 -44.80 48.58
N LYS A 350 45.93 -46.08 48.44
CA LYS A 350 47.10 -46.54 47.66
C LYS A 350 46.64 -47.46 46.55
N THR A 351 47.48 -47.63 45.52
CA THR A 351 47.28 -48.66 44.51
C THR A 351 47.74 -50.05 44.93
N ASP A 352 47.02 -51.07 44.46
CA ASP A 352 47.35 -52.48 44.65
C ASP A 352 48.35 -53.02 43.60
N SER A 353 48.64 -54.32 43.61
CA SER A 353 49.57 -54.96 42.66
C SER A 353 49.15 -54.89 41.18
N ASN A 354 47.87 -54.63 40.90
CA ASN A 354 47.33 -54.41 39.56
C ASN A 354 47.26 -52.91 39.22
N GLY A 355 47.72 -52.06 40.14
CA GLY A 355 47.71 -50.61 40.06
C GLY A 355 46.38 -49.97 40.46
N GLU A 356 45.39 -50.70 40.97
CA GLU A 356 44.02 -50.19 41.12
C GLU A 356 43.81 -49.37 42.41
N TYR A 357 42.98 -48.33 42.35
CA TYR A 357 42.55 -47.50 43.48
C TYR A 357 41.06 -47.14 43.39
N ARG A 358 40.43 -46.83 44.54
CA ARG A 358 38.98 -46.59 44.59
C ARG A 358 38.53 -45.63 45.72
N PHE A 359 37.79 -44.59 45.35
CA PHE A 359 37.02 -43.70 46.24
C PHE A 359 35.53 -43.83 45.88
N GLU A 360 34.66 -43.99 46.87
CA GLU A 360 33.20 -44.16 46.67
C GLU A 360 32.41 -42.94 47.16
N GLU A 361 31.10 -42.93 46.89
CA GLU A 361 30.13 -41.92 47.36
C GLU A 361 30.47 -40.46 46.99
N VAL A 362 31.23 -40.25 45.91
CA VAL A 362 31.67 -38.92 45.52
C VAL A 362 30.49 -38.14 44.93
N ILE A 363 30.32 -36.89 45.38
CA ILE A 363 29.29 -35.96 44.89
C ILE A 363 29.89 -34.97 43.87
N PRO A 364 29.12 -34.39 42.94
CA PRO A 364 29.69 -33.50 41.92
C PRO A 364 30.29 -32.18 42.40
N ASP A 365 31.61 -32.20 42.65
CA ASP A 365 32.43 -31.00 42.77
C ASP A 365 33.83 -31.14 42.10
N LYS A 366 34.51 -30.00 41.98
CA LYS A 366 35.91 -29.91 41.55
C LYS A 366 36.82 -30.17 42.74
N TYR A 367 37.33 -31.39 42.83
CA TYR A 367 38.40 -31.82 43.72
C TYR A 367 39.74 -31.83 42.98
N GLU A 368 40.82 -32.19 43.68
CA GLU A 368 42.14 -32.43 43.11
C GLU A 368 42.68 -33.72 43.74
N ILE A 369 43.16 -34.64 42.91
CA ILE A 369 43.85 -35.85 43.36
C ILE A 369 45.35 -35.59 43.23
N SER A 370 46.06 -35.48 44.35
CA SER A 370 47.53 -35.52 44.35
C SER A 370 47.99 -36.97 44.34
N VAL A 371 48.90 -37.30 43.43
CA VAL A 371 49.47 -38.64 43.26
C VAL A 371 50.98 -38.57 43.21
N THR A 372 51.63 -39.45 43.98
CA THR A 372 53.08 -39.52 44.09
C THR A 372 53.58 -40.97 44.03
N LYS A 373 54.61 -41.18 43.21
CA LYS A 373 55.42 -42.40 43.15
C LYS A 373 56.86 -42.02 42.77
N GLU A 374 57.83 -42.69 43.38
CA GLU A 374 59.25 -42.56 43.03
C GLU A 374 59.53 -43.06 41.60
N GLY A 375 60.37 -42.33 40.85
CA GLY A 375 60.66 -42.59 39.43
C GLY A 375 59.99 -41.60 38.47
N TYR A 376 59.04 -40.81 38.97
CA TYR A 376 58.06 -40.07 38.17
C TYR A 376 57.93 -38.59 38.60
N ASP A 377 57.49 -37.71 37.69
CA ASP A 377 57.09 -36.34 38.05
C ASP A 377 55.81 -36.41 38.91
N PRO A 378 55.73 -35.71 40.05
CA PRO A 378 54.55 -35.72 40.91
C PRO A 378 53.38 -34.98 40.26
N VAL A 379 52.16 -35.51 40.41
CA VAL A 379 50.99 -35.01 39.67
C VAL A 379 49.86 -34.65 40.60
N THR A 380 49.35 -33.41 40.50
CA THR A 380 48.07 -33.01 41.09
C THR A 380 47.04 -32.87 39.98
N VAL A 381 46.17 -33.86 39.86
CA VAL A 381 45.15 -33.93 38.81
C VAL A 381 43.84 -33.34 39.34
N LYS A 382 43.42 -32.19 38.83
CA LYS A 382 42.09 -31.64 39.17
C LYS A 382 41.02 -32.60 38.64
N ILE A 383 40.19 -33.14 39.51
CA ILE A 383 39.05 -33.98 39.15
C ILE A 383 37.77 -33.24 39.48
N SER A 384 37.06 -32.77 38.46
CA SER A 384 35.62 -32.59 38.61
C SER A 384 35.00 -33.97 38.62
N PHE A 385 34.47 -34.41 39.76
CA PHE A 385 33.36 -35.34 39.69
C PHE A 385 32.24 -34.52 39.02
N PRO A 386 31.88 -34.81 37.76
CA PRO A 386 31.03 -33.94 37.00
C PRO A 386 29.61 -34.13 37.52
N GLU A 387 28.79 -33.11 37.31
CA GLU A 387 27.38 -33.39 37.17
C GLU A 387 27.21 -34.24 35.90
N ASN A 388 27.06 -35.56 36.04
CA ASN A 388 26.56 -36.43 34.96
C ASN A 388 25.21 -35.85 34.50
N LYS A 389 25.06 -35.81 33.18
CA LYS A 389 23.97 -35.14 32.49
C LYS A 389 23.06 -36.06 31.67
N GLN A 390 22.98 -37.38 31.93
CA GLN A 390 21.93 -38.26 31.35
C GLN A 390 21.35 -39.36 32.27
N ASN A 391 20.01 -39.50 32.23
CA ASN A 391 19.15 -40.30 33.13
C ASN A 391 19.42 -41.78 32.87
N THR A 392 20.29 -42.39 33.66
CA THR A 392 20.65 -43.80 33.51
C THR A 392 20.90 -44.41 34.89
N ASP A 393 20.24 -45.54 35.17
CA ASP A 393 20.18 -46.21 36.49
C ASP A 393 21.49 -46.87 36.97
N LYS A 394 22.66 -46.40 36.53
CA LYS A 394 23.97 -46.92 36.92
C LYS A 394 24.71 -45.90 37.77
N GLU A 395 25.40 -46.38 38.81
CA GLU A 395 26.36 -45.57 39.55
C GLU A 395 27.35 -44.92 38.56
N SER A 396 27.49 -43.60 38.68
CA SER A 396 28.29 -42.76 37.80
C SER A 396 29.77 -42.90 38.16
N ILE A 397 30.34 -44.07 37.87
CA ILE A 397 31.76 -44.36 38.11
C ILE A 397 32.61 -43.43 37.24
N VAL A 398 33.25 -42.44 37.87
CA VAL A 398 34.24 -41.56 37.23
C VAL A 398 35.61 -42.20 37.41
N THR A 399 35.86 -43.24 36.62
CA THR A 399 37.17 -43.90 36.59
C THR A 399 38.23 -42.92 36.10
N LYS A 400 39.14 -42.51 36.98
CA LYS A 400 40.31 -41.69 36.68
C LYS A 400 41.56 -42.53 36.79
N ASN A 401 41.97 -43.21 35.71
CA ASN A 401 43.31 -43.79 35.69
C ASN A 401 44.33 -42.65 35.72
N ILE A 402 45.25 -42.69 36.68
CA ILE A 402 46.30 -41.68 36.79
C ILE A 402 47.58 -42.25 36.22
N LYS A 403 48.09 -41.51 35.26
CA LYS A 403 49.33 -41.79 34.57
C LYS A 403 50.39 -40.88 35.18
N LEU A 404 51.55 -41.41 35.53
CA LEU A 404 52.63 -40.69 36.20
C LEU A 404 53.83 -40.52 35.28
N ASN A 405 54.11 -39.28 34.90
CA ASN A 405 55.22 -38.87 34.03
C ASN A 405 56.59 -39.40 34.44
N PRO A 406 57.57 -39.50 33.53
CA PRO A 406 58.99 -39.70 33.82
C PRO A 406 59.88 -38.61 33.21
N ALA A 407 59.33 -37.43 32.98
CA ALA A 407 59.81 -36.40 32.06
C ALA A 407 59.83 -36.76 30.54
N LYS A 408 59.32 -35.79 29.75
CA LYS A 408 59.41 -35.58 28.27
C LYS A 408 58.48 -36.38 27.32
N LEU A 409 58.09 -35.71 26.22
CA LEU A 409 57.03 -36.12 25.26
C LEU A 409 57.22 -35.63 23.81
N ILE A 410 56.51 -36.30 22.88
CA ILE A 410 56.29 -35.91 21.48
C ILE A 410 54.77 -35.99 21.16
N ILE A 411 54.24 -35.08 20.34
CA ILE A 411 52.97 -35.25 19.63
C ILE A 411 53.29 -35.39 18.14
N ALA A 412 52.71 -36.35 17.45
CA ALA A 412 52.75 -36.48 16.00
C ALA A 412 51.33 -36.57 15.43
N GLY A 413 51.12 -36.15 14.19
CA GLY A 413 49.81 -36.24 13.55
C GLY A 413 49.91 -36.12 12.05
N ARG A 414 48.76 -36.16 11.38
CA ARG A 414 48.65 -36.01 9.93
C ARG A 414 47.65 -34.93 9.57
N VAL A 415 47.83 -34.31 8.41
CA VAL A 415 46.81 -33.47 7.78
C VAL A 415 46.42 -34.09 6.45
N ILE A 416 45.13 -34.11 6.16
CA ILE A 416 44.55 -34.66 4.93
C ILE A 416 43.48 -33.74 4.35
N THR A 417 43.13 -33.93 3.08
CA THR A 417 41.94 -33.31 2.49
C THR A 417 40.66 -33.91 3.10
N ALA A 418 39.66 -33.08 3.40
CA ALA A 418 38.42 -33.54 4.01
C ALA A 418 37.63 -34.51 3.12
N THR A 419 37.60 -34.26 1.81
CA THR A 419 36.83 -35.04 0.83
C THR A 419 37.57 -36.30 0.37
N GLU A 420 38.82 -36.16 -0.11
CA GLU A 420 39.56 -37.27 -0.73
C GLU A 420 40.46 -38.05 0.23
N LYS A 421 40.62 -37.58 1.48
CA LYS A 421 41.49 -38.17 2.51
C LYS A 421 42.98 -38.30 2.10
N LYS A 422 43.43 -37.50 1.13
CA LYS A 422 44.81 -37.48 0.64
C LYS A 422 45.70 -36.56 1.51
N PRO A 423 46.98 -36.89 1.73
CA PRO A 423 47.86 -36.18 2.66
C PRO A 423 48.27 -34.78 2.19
N LEU A 424 48.05 -33.75 3.02
CA LEU A 424 48.45 -32.37 2.73
C LEU A 424 49.88 -32.09 3.21
N SER A 425 50.82 -31.89 2.29
CA SER A 425 52.22 -31.53 2.59
C SER A 425 52.42 -30.01 2.68
N ASN A 426 53.49 -29.56 3.35
CA ASN A 426 53.77 -28.13 3.61
C ASN A 426 52.61 -27.35 4.27
N THR A 427 51.69 -28.04 4.95
CA THR A 427 50.65 -27.42 5.78
C THR A 427 51.27 -26.85 7.04
N LYS A 428 51.00 -25.57 7.34
CA LYS A 428 51.50 -24.92 8.54
C LYS A 428 50.72 -25.39 9.75
N ILE A 429 51.41 -26.02 10.70
CA ILE A 429 50.82 -26.48 11.95
C ILE A 429 51.29 -25.58 13.09
N ARG A 430 50.37 -25.13 13.94
CA ARG A 430 50.66 -24.41 15.18
C ARG A 430 50.06 -25.17 16.35
N ILE A 431 50.80 -25.25 17.45
CA ILE A 431 50.28 -25.74 18.73
C ILE A 431 50.21 -24.57 19.71
N ASN A 432 49.17 -24.51 20.54
CA ASN A 432 48.97 -23.46 21.55
C ASN A 432 49.96 -23.56 22.75
N TYR A 433 51.23 -23.88 22.49
CA TYR A 433 52.27 -24.06 23.49
C TYR A 433 53.58 -23.41 23.06
N LYS A 434 53.95 -22.33 23.77
CA LYS A 434 55.18 -21.54 23.53
C LYS A 434 55.36 -21.13 22.05
N ASP A 435 54.25 -20.84 21.38
CA ASP A 435 54.18 -20.48 19.95
C ASP A 435 54.92 -21.44 18.99
N LYS A 436 55.08 -22.72 19.38
CA LYS A 436 55.71 -23.73 18.52
C LYS A 436 54.89 -23.91 17.23
N GLN A 437 55.59 -23.91 16.10
CA GLN A 437 55.04 -24.16 14.77
C GLN A 437 55.93 -25.13 13.99
N THR A 438 55.33 -25.90 13.09
CA THR A 438 56.02 -26.82 12.17
C THR A 438 55.27 -26.87 10.83
N VAL A 439 55.75 -27.65 9.88
CA VAL A 439 55.06 -27.96 8.62
C VAL A 439 54.93 -29.46 8.40
N THR A 440 53.93 -29.90 7.65
CA THR A 440 53.80 -31.30 7.25
C THR A 440 54.77 -31.70 6.15
N ASN A 441 55.22 -32.96 6.16
CA ASN A 441 56.00 -33.55 5.07
C ASN A 441 55.10 -34.09 3.92
N ASP A 442 55.69 -34.70 2.90
CA ASP A 442 54.97 -35.25 1.73
C ASP A 442 53.94 -36.34 2.05
N ALA A 443 54.08 -37.03 3.19
CA ALA A 443 53.09 -37.98 3.69
C ALA A 443 51.96 -37.31 4.52
N GLY A 444 51.97 -35.98 4.61
CA GLY A 444 51.05 -35.15 5.39
C GLY A 444 51.36 -35.14 6.89
N LEU A 445 52.50 -35.68 7.31
CA LEU A 445 52.83 -35.90 8.73
C LEU A 445 53.54 -34.69 9.34
N TYR A 446 53.15 -34.34 10.57
CA TYR A 446 53.80 -33.33 11.41
C TYR A 446 54.15 -33.91 12.79
N TYR A 447 55.06 -33.27 13.51
CA TYR A 447 55.30 -33.55 14.92
C TYR A 447 55.83 -32.34 15.70
N PHE A 448 55.60 -32.36 17.01
CA PHE A 448 56.10 -31.43 18.01
C PHE A 448 56.76 -32.20 19.15
N ASN A 449 57.99 -31.87 19.50
CA ASN A 449 58.75 -32.53 20.57
C ASN A 449 58.87 -31.64 21.83
N GLU A 450 59.40 -32.23 22.90
CA GLU A 450 59.64 -31.57 24.20
C GLU A 450 58.39 -30.94 24.81
N LEU A 451 57.27 -31.64 24.66
CA LEU A 451 56.01 -31.25 25.25
C LEU A 451 55.91 -31.76 26.69
N VAL A 452 54.92 -31.26 27.41
CA VAL A 452 54.55 -31.69 28.76
C VAL A 452 53.12 -32.22 28.70
N PRO A 453 52.62 -32.90 29.74
CA PRO A 453 51.22 -33.31 29.80
C PRO A 453 50.32 -32.09 29.85
N GLY A 454 49.23 -32.10 29.08
CA GLY A 454 48.32 -30.97 28.99
C GLY A 454 47.36 -31.06 27.81
N ASP A 455 46.38 -30.17 27.80
CA ASP A 455 45.46 -29.99 26.69
C ASP A 455 46.05 -29.01 25.67
N TYR A 456 46.23 -29.50 24.44
CA TYR A 456 46.80 -28.73 23.36
C TYR A 456 45.83 -28.58 22.20
N LYS A 457 45.62 -27.34 21.75
CA LYS A 457 44.93 -27.06 20.50
C LYS A 457 45.96 -27.00 19.38
N ILE A 458 45.81 -27.89 18.40
CA ILE A 458 46.66 -27.95 17.21
C ILE A 458 45.85 -27.43 16.02
N THR A 459 46.28 -26.30 15.46
CA THR A 459 45.65 -25.67 14.30
C THR A 459 46.50 -25.92 13.06
N ALA A 460 45.90 -26.51 12.03
CA ALA A 460 46.49 -26.68 10.71
C ALA A 460 45.93 -25.64 9.75
N SER A 461 46.82 -24.99 9.00
CA SER A 461 46.52 -23.88 8.09
C SER A 461 47.23 -24.09 6.76
N HIS A 462 46.47 -24.05 5.66
CA HIS A 462 46.97 -24.35 4.32
C HIS A 462 46.28 -23.51 3.26
N ILE A 463 47.03 -23.01 2.28
CA ILE A 463 46.50 -22.15 1.22
C ILE A 463 45.48 -22.95 0.39
N GLY A 464 44.29 -22.37 0.16
CA GLY A 464 43.19 -23.02 -0.54
C GLY A 464 42.27 -23.88 0.33
N PHE A 465 42.60 -24.07 1.62
CA PHE A 465 41.82 -24.87 2.55
C PHE A 465 41.46 -24.11 3.84
N ARG A 466 40.31 -24.44 4.41
CA ARG A 466 39.81 -23.86 5.66
C ARG A 466 40.67 -24.32 6.83
N ASP A 467 41.21 -23.37 7.59
CA ASP A 467 41.91 -23.64 8.85
C ASP A 467 41.04 -24.54 9.76
N SER A 468 41.62 -25.66 10.20
CA SER A 468 40.97 -26.61 11.10
C SER A 468 41.82 -26.81 12.34
N SER A 469 41.17 -27.13 13.45
CA SER A 469 41.85 -27.37 14.71
C SER A 469 41.34 -28.63 15.39
N VAL A 470 42.25 -29.36 16.01
CA VAL A 470 41.96 -30.50 16.86
C VAL A 470 42.48 -30.21 18.26
N ASP A 471 41.65 -30.45 19.27
CA ASP A 471 42.05 -30.41 20.66
C ASP A 471 42.58 -31.80 21.05
N VAL A 472 43.81 -31.82 21.57
CA VAL A 472 44.61 -33.01 21.86
C VAL A 472 44.91 -33.02 23.34
N ASN A 473 44.24 -33.90 24.08
CA ASN A 473 44.61 -34.20 25.46
C ASN A 473 45.87 -35.08 25.44
N VAL A 474 46.97 -34.55 25.96
CA VAL A 474 48.21 -35.31 26.16
C VAL A 474 48.28 -35.76 27.62
N PRO A 475 48.07 -37.06 27.91
CA PRO A 475 48.23 -37.58 29.25
C PRO A 475 49.71 -37.55 29.65
N GLN A 476 49.95 -37.79 30.94
CA GLN A 476 51.28 -38.05 31.48
C GLN A 476 51.91 -39.32 30.82
N PRO A 477 53.24 -39.43 30.53
CA PRO A 477 54.05 -40.63 30.14
C PRO A 477 54.43 -41.68 31.24
N LYS A 478 55.21 -42.79 30.96
CA LYS A 478 55.59 -43.92 31.90
C LYS A 478 57.02 -43.79 32.38
N SER A 479 57.97 -44.38 31.64
CA SER A 479 59.42 -44.43 31.84
C SER A 479 60.11 -43.35 31.03
N LYS A 480 61.37 -43.03 31.35
CA LYS A 480 62.10 -41.80 30.94
C LYS A 480 62.36 -41.59 29.44
N GLU A 481 61.66 -42.33 28.58
CA GLU A 481 61.64 -42.16 27.12
C GLU A 481 60.44 -41.32 26.65
N PRO A 482 60.53 -40.66 25.47
CA PRO A 482 59.48 -39.77 25.00
C PRO A 482 58.27 -40.56 24.46
N LEU A 483 57.12 -40.48 25.12
CA LEU A 483 55.86 -40.99 24.56
C LEU A 483 55.42 -40.12 23.36
N GLU A 484 55.15 -40.75 22.22
CA GLU A 484 54.58 -40.12 21.02
C GLU A 484 53.04 -40.24 21.04
N ILE A 485 52.35 -39.11 21.13
CA ILE A 485 50.89 -39.04 21.01
C ILE A 485 50.51 -38.85 19.55
N LYS A 486 49.85 -39.85 18.95
CA LYS A 486 49.30 -39.75 17.59
C LYS A 486 47.94 -39.07 17.59
N VAL A 487 47.85 -37.96 16.85
CA VAL A 487 46.65 -37.15 16.69
C VAL A 487 45.86 -37.64 15.47
N SER A 488 44.54 -37.71 15.59
CA SER A 488 43.65 -37.98 14.46
C SER A 488 43.90 -37.03 13.29
N ASP A 489 43.85 -37.55 12.06
CA ASP A 489 44.11 -36.78 10.85
C ASP A 489 43.26 -35.50 10.81
N ILE A 490 43.93 -34.34 10.78
CA ILE A 490 43.26 -33.05 10.64
C ILE A 490 42.80 -32.93 9.19
N ALA A 491 41.50 -33.12 8.98
CA ALA A 491 40.84 -32.94 7.70
C ALA A 491 40.64 -31.44 7.43
N LEU A 492 41.22 -30.91 6.34
CA LEU A 492 40.94 -29.55 5.87
C LEU A 492 39.92 -29.57 4.72
N GLU A 493 38.88 -28.77 4.84
CA GLU A 493 37.88 -28.55 3.78
C GLU A 493 38.44 -27.58 2.73
N GLN A 494 38.30 -27.90 1.44
CA GLN A 494 38.71 -26.97 0.38
C GLN A 494 37.74 -25.79 0.33
N ILE A 495 38.26 -24.57 0.16
CA ILE A 495 37.45 -23.35 0.15
C ILE A 495 36.87 -23.14 -1.25
N LYS A 496 35.56 -22.83 -1.34
CA LYS A 496 34.99 -22.34 -2.61
C LYS A 496 35.40 -20.90 -2.84
N THR A 497 35.91 -20.62 -4.04
CA THR A 497 36.35 -19.28 -4.46
C THR A 497 35.54 -18.84 -5.67
N GLU A 498 34.99 -17.63 -5.61
CA GLU A 498 34.40 -16.92 -6.74
C GLU A 498 35.40 -15.86 -7.23
N VAL A 499 35.55 -15.77 -8.55
CA VAL A 499 36.43 -14.81 -9.24
C VAL A 499 35.58 -14.06 -10.23
N LYS A 500 35.52 -12.72 -10.12
CA LYS A 500 34.64 -11.92 -10.97
C LYS A 500 35.12 -10.50 -11.21
N PHE A 501 35.11 -10.05 -12.47
CA PHE A 501 35.24 -8.63 -12.80
C PHE A 501 33.96 -7.86 -12.44
N VAL A 502 34.13 -6.71 -11.79
CA VAL A 502 33.04 -5.88 -11.24
C VAL A 502 32.87 -4.58 -12.02
N SER A 503 33.97 -4.00 -12.49
CA SER A 503 33.98 -2.80 -13.32
C SER A 503 35.26 -2.77 -14.16
N PRO A 504 35.21 -2.46 -15.46
CA PRO A 504 34.00 -2.38 -16.27
C PRO A 504 33.28 -3.73 -16.38
N THR A 505 32.05 -3.72 -16.88
CA THR A 505 31.29 -4.94 -17.19
C THR A 505 31.55 -5.41 -18.62
N GLU A 506 31.25 -6.68 -18.91
CA GLU A 506 31.39 -7.24 -20.26
C GLU A 506 30.67 -6.39 -21.32
N GLY A 507 31.40 -6.05 -22.39
CA GLY A 507 30.92 -5.23 -23.51
C GLY A 507 30.75 -3.73 -23.23
N GLN A 508 31.10 -3.24 -22.03
CA GLN A 508 30.90 -1.83 -21.66
C GLN A 508 31.79 -0.88 -22.49
N ARG A 509 31.21 0.23 -22.94
CA ARG A 509 31.93 1.39 -23.51
C ARG A 509 32.31 2.39 -22.40
N ILE A 510 33.54 2.89 -22.44
CA ILE A 510 34.09 3.79 -21.42
C ILE A 510 34.80 4.97 -22.08
N GLU A 511 34.31 6.18 -21.82
CA GLU A 511 34.91 7.44 -22.25
C GLU A 511 36.07 7.83 -21.32
N ASN A 512 37.09 6.97 -21.26
CA ASN A 512 38.31 7.16 -20.49
C ASN A 512 39.38 6.17 -20.95
N LEU A 513 40.51 6.67 -21.46
CA LEU A 513 41.65 5.85 -21.89
C LEU A 513 42.48 5.28 -20.72
N ARG A 514 42.16 5.59 -19.46
CA ARG A 514 42.74 4.94 -18.26
C ARG A 514 41.64 4.51 -17.28
N PRO A 515 40.80 3.52 -17.66
CA PRO A 515 39.76 3.02 -16.78
C PRO A 515 40.36 2.28 -15.58
N VAL A 516 39.70 2.35 -14.43
CA VAL A 516 40.03 1.52 -13.28
C VAL A 516 39.32 0.17 -13.46
N ILE A 517 40.10 -0.87 -13.72
CA ILE A 517 39.62 -2.25 -13.79
C ILE A 517 39.60 -2.80 -12.36
N LYS A 518 38.42 -3.19 -11.89
CA LYS A 518 38.15 -3.76 -10.58
C LYS A 518 37.63 -5.19 -10.74
N ALA A 519 38.23 -6.11 -9.99
CA ALA A 519 37.72 -7.45 -9.79
C ALA A 519 37.54 -7.74 -8.29
N ILE A 520 36.73 -8.75 -7.99
CA ILE A 520 36.59 -9.33 -6.65
C ILE A 520 36.99 -10.81 -6.75
N VAL A 521 37.82 -11.22 -5.79
CA VAL A 521 38.18 -12.61 -5.53
C VAL A 521 37.69 -12.94 -4.12
N THR A 522 36.53 -13.57 -4.05
CA THR A 522 35.84 -13.89 -2.79
C THR A 522 35.95 -15.37 -2.48
N ALA A 523 36.54 -15.68 -1.33
CA ALA A 523 36.58 -17.03 -0.76
C ALA A 523 35.56 -17.15 0.38
N GLU A 524 34.88 -18.29 0.52
CA GLU A 524 33.93 -18.53 1.62
C GLU A 524 34.58 -18.20 3.00
N ASN A 525 33.81 -17.53 3.87
CA ASN A 525 34.20 -17.08 5.22
C ASN A 525 35.40 -16.10 5.31
N ASN A 526 35.57 -15.20 4.33
CA ASN A 526 36.61 -14.15 4.31
C ASN A 526 38.04 -14.70 4.37
N THR A 527 38.30 -15.88 3.81
CA THR A 527 39.65 -16.45 3.80
C THR A 527 40.55 -15.71 2.81
N VAL A 528 41.75 -15.35 3.26
CA VAL A 528 42.69 -14.54 2.47
C VAL A 528 43.48 -15.41 1.50
N LEU A 529 43.41 -15.10 0.20
CA LEU A 529 44.38 -15.60 -0.79
C LEU A 529 45.59 -14.65 -0.87
N PRO A 530 46.82 -15.15 -1.10
CA PRO A 530 47.97 -14.28 -1.33
C PRO A 530 47.94 -13.70 -2.75
N ASP A 531 48.57 -12.54 -2.93
CA ASP A 531 48.79 -11.91 -4.24
C ASP A 531 49.47 -12.84 -5.25
N SER A 532 50.43 -13.66 -4.80
CA SER A 532 51.11 -14.69 -5.58
C SER A 532 50.22 -15.80 -6.16
N ALA A 533 48.96 -15.93 -5.71
CA ALA A 533 47.97 -16.82 -6.32
C ALA A 533 47.20 -16.18 -7.49
N LEU A 534 47.39 -14.87 -7.71
CA LEU A 534 46.62 -14.07 -8.66
C LEU A 534 47.51 -13.60 -9.82
N GLN A 535 47.01 -13.75 -11.05
CA GLN A 535 47.67 -13.25 -12.26
C GLN A 535 46.64 -12.48 -13.09
N LEU A 536 46.86 -11.18 -13.28
CA LEU A 536 46.08 -10.39 -14.23
C LEU A 536 46.83 -10.34 -15.56
N ILE A 537 46.19 -10.82 -16.62
CA ILE A 537 46.62 -10.64 -18.00
C ILE A 537 45.75 -9.55 -18.62
N PHE A 538 46.36 -8.48 -19.11
CA PHE A 538 45.70 -7.37 -19.78
C PHE A 538 46.28 -7.23 -21.20
N ASP A 539 45.42 -7.23 -22.22
CA ASP A 539 45.76 -7.27 -23.65
C ASP A 539 46.87 -8.28 -23.98
N GLY A 540 46.70 -9.51 -23.46
CA GLY A 540 47.63 -10.62 -23.65
C GLY A 540 48.94 -10.55 -22.84
N SER A 541 49.19 -9.47 -22.11
CA SER A 541 50.41 -9.29 -21.30
C SER A 541 50.11 -9.38 -19.79
N GLN A 542 50.97 -10.02 -19.01
CA GLN A 542 50.84 -9.99 -17.55
C GLN A 542 51.15 -8.60 -16.99
N VAL A 543 50.32 -8.10 -16.07
CA VAL A 543 50.45 -6.77 -15.47
C VAL A 543 50.44 -6.80 -13.95
N GLU A 544 51.08 -5.82 -13.31
CA GLU A 544 51.00 -5.60 -11.86
C GLU A 544 49.68 -4.91 -11.48
N PHE A 545 49.13 -5.30 -10.33
CA PHE A 545 47.85 -4.80 -9.81
C PHE A 545 47.94 -4.53 -8.30
N LYS A 546 46.99 -3.76 -7.77
CA LYS A 546 46.81 -3.59 -6.32
C LYS A 546 45.76 -4.59 -5.85
N TYR A 547 46.06 -5.38 -4.83
CA TYR A 547 45.13 -6.33 -4.24
C TYR A 547 44.97 -6.06 -2.74
N ASN A 548 43.72 -6.04 -2.26
CA ASN A 548 43.40 -5.95 -0.85
C ASN A 548 43.06 -7.34 -0.31
N PRO A 549 43.98 -8.01 0.41
CA PRO A 549 43.75 -9.35 0.94
C PRO A 549 42.55 -9.46 1.90
N THR A 550 42.15 -8.35 2.55
CA THR A 550 41.06 -8.35 3.54
C THR A 550 39.68 -8.20 2.89
N SER A 551 39.56 -7.47 1.78
CA SER A 551 38.27 -7.29 1.06
C SER A 551 38.14 -8.19 -0.18
N GLY A 552 39.22 -8.84 -0.63
CA GLY A 552 39.25 -9.61 -1.87
C GLY A 552 39.25 -8.73 -3.13
N GLU A 553 39.33 -7.41 -3.00
CA GLU A 553 39.27 -6.49 -4.14
C GLU A 553 40.63 -6.35 -4.83
N LEU A 554 40.62 -6.50 -6.15
CA LEU A 554 41.75 -6.26 -7.05
C LEU A 554 41.45 -5.01 -7.88
N PHE A 555 42.44 -4.10 -7.98
CA PHE A 555 42.39 -2.90 -8.80
C PHE A 555 43.60 -2.82 -9.72
N TYR A 556 43.35 -2.60 -10.99
CA TYR A 556 44.34 -2.30 -12.01
C TYR A 556 43.98 -0.99 -12.73
N THR A 557 44.99 -0.23 -13.15
CA THR A 557 44.82 0.98 -13.95
C THR A 557 45.97 1.00 -14.95
N PRO A 558 45.69 1.08 -16.27
CA PRO A 558 46.73 1.16 -17.29
C PRO A 558 47.73 2.29 -17.03
N SER A 559 49.02 1.96 -17.15
CA SER A 559 50.12 2.90 -16.91
C SER A 559 50.28 3.95 -18.03
N ALA A 560 49.78 3.62 -19.21
CA ALA A 560 49.65 4.49 -20.37
C ALA A 560 48.19 4.52 -20.85
N ASP A 561 47.87 5.48 -21.72
CA ASP A 561 46.55 5.58 -22.34
C ASP A 561 46.30 4.34 -23.22
N LEU A 562 45.11 3.76 -23.06
CA LEU A 562 44.63 2.66 -23.90
C LEU A 562 44.48 3.10 -25.35
N LYS A 563 44.71 2.17 -26.27
CA LYS A 563 44.76 2.44 -27.71
C LYS A 563 43.44 2.14 -28.39
N GLU A 564 42.71 3.21 -28.66
CA GLU A 564 41.70 3.22 -29.70
C GLU A 564 42.37 3.42 -31.08
N THR A 565 42.14 2.48 -32.00
CA THR A 565 42.64 2.51 -33.39
C THR A 565 41.61 1.88 -34.33
N GLN A 566 41.74 2.10 -35.63
CA GLN A 566 40.91 1.42 -36.66
C GLN A 566 41.03 -0.12 -36.60
N GLU A 567 42.18 -0.66 -36.17
CA GLU A 567 42.42 -2.10 -36.07
C GLU A 567 41.78 -2.70 -34.80
N ASN A 568 41.83 -1.99 -33.68
CA ASN A 568 41.40 -2.50 -32.38
C ASN A 568 39.96 -2.08 -32.01
N LEU A 569 39.45 -0.98 -32.58
CA LEU A 569 38.16 -0.37 -32.26
C LEU A 569 37.96 -0.12 -30.75
N GLY A 570 39.04 0.26 -30.08
CA GLY A 570 39.07 0.50 -28.63
C GLY A 570 38.85 -0.75 -27.77
N LYS A 571 38.87 -1.96 -28.34
CA LYS A 571 38.60 -3.20 -27.60
C LYS A 571 39.78 -3.57 -26.72
N HIS A 572 39.50 -3.87 -25.46
CA HIS A 572 40.51 -4.30 -24.50
C HIS A 572 40.03 -5.56 -23.78
N THR A 573 40.98 -6.43 -23.44
CA THR A 573 40.70 -7.71 -22.79
C THR A 573 41.49 -7.84 -21.50
N ALA A 574 40.80 -8.21 -20.43
CA ALA A 574 41.40 -8.56 -19.16
C ALA A 574 41.02 -10.01 -18.83
N LYS A 575 42.00 -10.81 -18.41
CA LYS A 575 41.78 -12.15 -17.87
C LYS A 575 42.41 -12.22 -16.50
N LEU A 576 41.57 -12.41 -15.48
CA LEU A 576 42.02 -12.67 -14.12
C LEU A 576 42.13 -14.17 -13.95
N ILE A 577 43.32 -14.66 -13.65
CA ILE A 577 43.62 -16.07 -13.36
C ILE A 577 43.91 -16.19 -11.86
N VAL A 578 43.23 -17.12 -11.20
CA VAL A 578 43.43 -17.45 -9.80
C VAL A 578 43.87 -18.91 -9.72
N THR A 579 45.12 -19.11 -9.34
CA THR A 579 45.73 -20.44 -9.21
C THR A 579 45.66 -20.87 -7.75
N ILE A 580 44.76 -21.81 -7.46
CA ILE A 580 44.62 -22.40 -6.12
C ILE A 580 45.41 -23.71 -6.11
N PRO A 581 46.57 -23.78 -5.45
CA PRO A 581 47.36 -25.00 -5.42
C PRO A 581 46.62 -26.10 -4.64
N GLN A 582 46.20 -27.17 -5.34
CA GLN A 582 45.59 -28.36 -4.76
C GLN A 582 46.66 -29.30 -4.15
N PHE A 583 47.46 -28.74 -3.24
CA PHE A 583 48.49 -29.46 -2.49
C PHE A 583 47.94 -30.76 -1.91
N GLY A 584 48.80 -31.77 -1.81
CA GLY A 584 48.42 -33.07 -1.24
C GLY A 584 47.38 -33.86 -2.02
N THR A 585 47.08 -33.47 -3.25
CA THR A 585 46.31 -34.26 -4.21
C THR A 585 47.14 -34.50 -5.46
N ASP A 586 46.87 -35.58 -6.20
CA ASP A 586 47.47 -35.83 -7.52
C ASP A 586 46.86 -34.95 -8.63
N LYS A 587 45.98 -33.99 -8.27
CA LYS A 587 45.34 -33.09 -9.23
C LYS A 587 46.26 -31.90 -9.50
N PRO A 588 46.25 -31.35 -10.72
CA PRO A 588 46.91 -30.07 -10.99
C PRO A 588 46.27 -28.95 -10.14
N PRO A 589 46.98 -27.82 -9.94
CA PRO A 589 46.38 -26.62 -9.34
C PRO A 589 45.06 -26.27 -9.99
N GLU A 590 44.08 -25.85 -9.19
CA GLU A 590 42.81 -25.38 -9.70
C GLU A 590 43.00 -24.00 -10.31
N ILE A 591 42.69 -23.87 -11.59
CA ILE A 591 42.80 -22.61 -12.31
C ILE A 591 41.38 -22.09 -12.51
N LEU A 592 40.96 -21.19 -11.63
CA LEU A 592 39.79 -20.37 -11.87
C LEU A 592 40.20 -19.20 -12.75
N SER A 593 39.34 -18.80 -13.70
CA SER A 593 39.56 -17.56 -14.43
C SER A 593 38.27 -16.90 -14.82
N ASP A 594 38.23 -15.58 -14.69
CA ASP A 594 37.23 -14.75 -15.31
C ASP A 594 37.83 -13.96 -16.47
N ASN A 595 37.01 -13.61 -17.46
CA ASN A 595 37.42 -12.84 -18.64
C ASN A 595 36.50 -11.63 -18.76
N LEU A 596 37.07 -10.51 -19.14
CA LEU A 596 36.40 -9.24 -19.32
C LEU A 596 36.85 -8.64 -20.66
N SER A 597 35.91 -8.41 -21.56
CA SER A 597 36.07 -7.61 -22.77
C SER A 597 35.34 -6.28 -22.57
N PHE A 598 35.99 -5.16 -22.84
CA PHE A 598 35.35 -3.84 -22.82
C PHE A 598 35.89 -2.98 -23.96
N ILE A 599 35.27 -1.81 -24.18
CA ILE A 599 35.71 -0.82 -25.16
C ILE A 599 36.07 0.47 -24.42
N ALA A 600 37.30 0.95 -24.59
CA ALA A 600 37.74 2.25 -24.10
C ALA A 600 38.16 3.13 -25.27
N GLY A 601 37.75 4.38 -25.22
CA GLY A 601 37.93 5.34 -26.31
C GLY A 601 37.60 6.75 -25.88
N ASN A 602 37.70 7.67 -26.82
CA ASN A 602 37.21 9.05 -26.67
C ASN A 602 35.98 9.24 -27.56
N LYS A 603 35.23 10.32 -27.36
CA LYS A 603 34.18 10.71 -28.31
C LYS A 603 34.77 11.42 -29.53
N PRO A 604 34.16 11.29 -30.73
CA PRO A 604 34.50 12.11 -31.87
C PRO A 604 34.28 13.59 -31.58
N VAL A 605 35.14 14.45 -32.11
CA VAL A 605 35.10 15.92 -31.92
C VAL A 605 34.35 16.57 -33.09
N ILE A 606 33.43 17.47 -32.76
CA ILE A 606 32.76 18.34 -33.74
C ILE A 606 33.45 19.71 -33.67
N SER A 607 34.43 19.93 -34.53
CA SER A 607 35.26 21.15 -34.54
C SER A 607 34.56 22.33 -35.23
N GLN A 608 33.65 22.03 -36.17
CA GLN A 608 32.77 23.00 -36.79
C GLN A 608 31.38 22.38 -36.99
N PHE A 609 30.33 23.16 -36.76
CA PHE A 609 28.97 22.87 -37.21
C PHE A 609 28.24 24.20 -37.38
N ASN A 610 27.88 24.57 -38.61
CA ASN A 610 27.33 25.89 -38.95
C ASN A 610 26.34 25.82 -40.12
N TYR A 611 25.41 26.77 -40.15
CA TYR A 611 24.67 27.14 -41.36
C TYR A 611 25.57 27.96 -42.28
N ASN A 612 25.56 27.65 -43.58
CA ASN A 612 26.40 28.34 -44.55
C ASN A 612 25.69 29.61 -45.05
N THR A 613 26.14 30.77 -44.59
CA THR A 613 25.55 32.07 -44.96
C THR A 613 25.73 32.43 -46.45
N LYS A 614 26.52 31.68 -47.22
CA LYS A 614 26.61 31.85 -48.68
C LYS A 614 25.54 31.10 -49.45
N TYR A 615 24.93 30.06 -48.86
CA TYR A 615 23.93 29.21 -49.53
C TYR A 615 22.85 30.01 -50.26
N PRO A 616 22.21 31.05 -49.68
CA PRO A 616 21.14 31.80 -50.37
C PRO A 616 21.57 32.46 -51.68
N THR A 617 22.86 32.76 -51.83
CA THR A 617 23.42 33.40 -53.04
C THR A 617 23.84 32.41 -54.13
N LYS A 618 24.04 31.14 -53.77
CA LYS A 618 24.64 30.08 -54.63
C LYS A 618 24.16 28.67 -54.23
N PRO A 619 22.84 28.38 -54.24
CA PRO A 619 22.30 27.12 -53.70
C PRO A 619 22.77 25.86 -54.45
N ASP A 620 23.17 25.99 -55.73
CA ASP A 620 23.69 24.88 -56.55
C ASP A 620 25.21 24.63 -56.38
N GLU A 621 25.95 25.54 -55.73
CA GLU A 621 27.41 25.43 -55.55
C GLU A 621 27.85 25.31 -54.08
N GLU A 622 27.08 25.87 -53.15
CA GLU A 622 27.41 25.96 -51.72
C GLU A 622 26.44 25.06 -50.92
N PRO A 623 26.90 24.24 -49.97
CA PRO A 623 26.02 23.43 -49.10
C PRO A 623 25.26 24.29 -48.09
N PHE A 624 24.09 23.84 -47.63
CA PHE A 624 23.23 24.57 -46.67
C PHE A 624 23.76 24.50 -45.24
N ILE A 625 24.17 23.31 -44.80
CA ILE A 625 24.82 23.08 -43.50
C ILE A 625 26.20 22.48 -43.76
N ILE A 626 27.18 22.91 -42.97
CA ILE A 626 28.57 22.41 -42.97
C ILE A 626 28.98 22.03 -41.56
N GLY A 627 29.44 20.79 -41.39
CA GLY A 627 30.17 20.32 -40.22
C GLY A 627 31.56 19.82 -40.60
N ILE A 628 32.51 20.01 -39.68
CA ILE A 628 33.83 19.37 -39.71
C ILE A 628 33.93 18.55 -38.43
N VAL A 629 34.21 17.26 -38.60
CA VAL A 629 34.24 16.29 -37.51
C VAL A 629 35.55 15.51 -37.58
N SER A 630 36.11 15.18 -36.44
CA SER A 630 37.40 14.49 -36.35
C SER A 630 37.41 13.53 -35.18
N ASP A 631 37.93 12.32 -35.40
CA ASP A 631 38.21 11.34 -34.36
C ASP A 631 39.68 10.91 -34.38
N ASP A 632 40.35 11.01 -33.24
CA ASP A 632 41.75 10.61 -33.09
C ASP A 632 41.91 9.09 -32.85
N GLY A 633 40.82 8.36 -32.64
CA GLY A 633 40.79 6.92 -32.31
C GLY A 633 40.50 6.01 -33.51
N SER A 634 39.31 5.42 -33.50
CA SER A 634 38.83 4.41 -34.46
C SER A 634 38.38 4.96 -35.82
N GLY A 635 38.25 6.28 -35.97
CA GLY A 635 37.78 6.95 -37.19
C GLY A 635 36.26 7.13 -37.22
N ILE A 636 35.76 7.91 -38.18
CA ILE A 636 34.36 8.33 -38.22
C ILE A 636 33.45 7.26 -38.86
N ASP A 637 32.39 6.85 -38.16
CA ASP A 637 31.32 6.02 -38.71
C ASP A 637 30.39 6.89 -39.59
N LYS A 638 30.55 6.75 -40.90
CA LYS A 638 29.70 7.40 -41.91
C LYS A 638 28.21 7.04 -41.77
N SER A 639 27.88 5.84 -41.30
CA SER A 639 26.49 5.38 -41.16
C SER A 639 25.82 5.83 -39.86
N GLY A 640 26.61 6.07 -38.80
CA GLY A 640 26.16 6.63 -37.53
C GLY A 640 26.11 8.16 -37.49
N THR A 641 26.68 8.84 -38.49
CA THR A 641 26.71 10.31 -38.59
C THR A 641 25.47 10.85 -39.32
N ARG A 642 24.71 11.73 -38.67
CA ARG A 642 23.41 12.25 -39.17
C ARG A 642 23.10 13.66 -38.69
N ILE A 643 22.22 14.36 -39.40
CA ILE A 643 21.71 15.67 -38.99
C ILE A 643 20.21 15.56 -38.71
N ILE A 644 19.77 16.06 -37.57
CA ILE A 644 18.35 16.30 -37.27
C ILE A 644 18.08 17.78 -37.52
N LEU A 645 17.22 18.11 -38.50
CA LEU A 645 16.79 19.48 -38.82
C LEU A 645 15.31 19.63 -38.46
N ASP A 646 15.00 20.52 -37.52
CA ASP A 646 13.64 20.78 -37.01
C ASP A 646 12.87 19.52 -36.57
N GLY A 647 13.60 18.54 -36.03
CA GLY A 647 13.07 17.25 -35.58
C GLY A 647 13.04 16.15 -36.65
N ILE A 648 13.36 16.45 -37.91
CA ILE A 648 13.42 15.49 -39.01
C ILE A 648 14.86 14.98 -39.18
N ASP A 649 15.05 13.66 -39.17
CA ASP A 649 16.32 13.02 -39.49
C ASP A 649 16.57 13.12 -41.01
N ILE A 650 17.58 13.90 -41.41
CA ILE A 650 17.91 14.20 -42.80
C ILE A 650 19.22 13.53 -43.21
N ALA A 651 19.22 12.94 -44.41
CA ALA A 651 20.42 12.36 -44.99
C ALA A 651 21.45 13.47 -45.30
N ALA A 652 22.58 13.41 -44.60
CA ALA A 652 23.74 14.28 -44.84
C ALA A 652 24.80 13.55 -45.67
N ASP A 653 25.47 14.27 -46.57
CA ASP A 653 26.61 13.76 -47.31
C ASP A 653 27.87 13.86 -46.43
N VAL A 654 28.34 12.71 -45.96
CA VAL A 654 29.56 12.59 -45.17
C VAL A 654 30.73 12.20 -46.09
N TYR A 655 31.68 13.11 -46.24
CA TYR A 655 32.91 12.93 -47.01
C TYR A 655 34.08 12.69 -46.05
N LEU A 656 34.52 11.44 -45.95
CA LEU A 656 35.76 11.07 -45.24
C LEU A 656 36.97 11.61 -46.01
N LEU A 657 37.95 12.14 -45.29
CA LEU A 657 39.26 12.52 -45.83
C LEU A 657 40.20 11.30 -45.84
N GLU A 658 41.39 11.43 -46.45
CA GLU A 658 42.33 10.31 -46.68
C GLU A 658 42.79 9.59 -45.39
N ASP A 659 42.66 10.24 -44.23
CA ASP A 659 42.98 9.67 -42.91
C ASP A 659 41.87 8.76 -42.34
N ASN A 660 40.65 8.78 -42.90
CA ASN A 660 39.40 8.22 -42.34
C ASN A 660 39.10 8.67 -40.89
N LYS A 661 39.79 9.71 -40.41
CA LYS A 661 39.70 10.28 -39.07
C LYS A 661 38.97 11.61 -39.10
N THR A 662 39.14 12.37 -40.17
CA THR A 662 38.45 13.64 -40.39
C THR A 662 37.38 13.47 -41.45
N ALA A 663 36.21 14.06 -41.25
CA ALA A 663 35.15 14.10 -42.26
C ALA A 663 34.51 15.49 -42.39
N HIS A 664 34.15 15.84 -43.61
CA HIS A 664 33.23 16.95 -43.88
C HIS A 664 31.81 16.38 -43.95
N VAL A 665 30.92 16.89 -43.10
CA VAL A 665 29.49 16.60 -43.13
C VAL A 665 28.82 17.79 -43.79
N VAL A 666 28.15 17.58 -44.92
CA VAL A 666 27.40 18.65 -45.59
C VAL A 666 25.99 18.21 -45.94
N TYR A 667 25.12 19.18 -46.16
CA TYR A 667 23.75 18.91 -46.58
C TYR A 667 23.33 19.89 -47.67
N PHE A 668 22.85 19.34 -48.79
CA PHE A 668 22.25 20.08 -49.89
C PHE A 668 20.74 19.76 -49.93
N PRO A 669 19.85 20.65 -49.47
CA PRO A 669 18.42 20.42 -49.50
C PRO A 669 17.91 20.49 -50.95
N LYS A 670 16.95 19.62 -51.29
CA LYS A 670 16.34 19.56 -52.64
C LYS A 670 15.51 20.80 -53.01
N SER A 671 15.18 21.62 -52.02
CA SER A 671 14.45 22.88 -52.12
C SER A 671 14.85 23.73 -50.92
N SER A 672 14.93 25.06 -51.08
CA SER A 672 15.13 25.96 -49.93
C SER A 672 14.11 25.66 -48.83
N PRO A 673 14.53 25.50 -47.56
CA PRO A 673 13.61 25.42 -46.44
C PRO A 673 12.73 26.68 -46.34
N ALA A 674 11.62 26.57 -45.61
CA ALA A 674 10.77 27.72 -45.30
C ALA A 674 11.60 28.86 -44.68
N GLY A 675 11.13 30.10 -44.78
CA GLY A 675 11.76 31.21 -44.06
C GLY A 675 11.62 31.05 -42.54
N GLY A 676 12.42 31.80 -41.78
CA GLY A 676 12.29 31.87 -40.32
C GLY A 676 13.36 31.06 -39.58
N LYS A 677 13.06 30.69 -38.32
CA LYS A 677 14.05 30.11 -37.40
C LYS A 677 14.08 28.59 -37.48
N HIS A 678 15.27 28.03 -37.69
CA HIS A 678 15.54 26.60 -37.71
C HIS A 678 16.47 26.18 -36.57
N ASN A 679 16.40 24.91 -36.17
CA ASN A 679 17.36 24.25 -35.30
C ASN A 679 17.90 22.98 -35.96
N ALA A 680 19.22 22.87 -36.05
CA ALA A 680 19.89 21.66 -36.53
C ALA A 680 20.74 21.04 -35.41
N THR A 681 20.77 19.71 -35.34
CA THR A 681 21.67 18.95 -34.45
C THR A 681 22.42 17.91 -35.26
N LEU A 682 23.75 17.99 -35.27
CA LEU A 682 24.63 16.99 -35.85
C LEU A 682 24.98 15.95 -34.78
N TYR A 683 24.70 14.68 -35.05
CA TYR A 683 25.19 13.54 -34.29
C TYR A 683 26.32 12.90 -35.08
N VAL A 684 27.43 12.61 -34.42
CA VAL A 684 28.62 11.96 -35.00
C VAL A 684 28.96 10.77 -34.16
N ARG A 685 29.23 9.65 -34.82
CA ARG A 685 29.69 8.42 -34.18
C ARG A 685 31.04 8.00 -34.76
N ASP A 686 31.89 7.41 -33.94
CA ASP A 686 33.09 6.71 -34.40
C ASP A 686 32.81 5.21 -34.68
N ILE A 687 33.81 4.48 -35.18
CA ILE A 687 33.65 3.05 -35.54
C ILE A 687 33.65 2.15 -34.28
N ALA A 688 34.21 2.58 -33.15
CA ALA A 688 34.08 1.90 -31.85
C ALA A 688 32.66 2.02 -31.25
N GLY A 689 31.91 3.05 -31.67
CA GLY A 689 30.55 3.35 -31.28
C GLY A 689 30.41 4.38 -30.15
N PHE A 690 31.38 5.27 -29.92
CA PHE A 690 31.14 6.47 -29.11
C PHE A 690 30.48 7.55 -29.98
N GLU A 691 29.57 8.31 -29.37
CA GLU A 691 28.73 9.29 -30.07
C GLU A 691 28.83 10.65 -29.38
N ASN A 692 28.88 11.70 -30.19
CA ASN A 692 28.87 13.09 -29.76
C ASN A 692 27.85 13.89 -30.57
N SER A 693 27.41 15.03 -30.06
CA SER A 693 26.42 15.87 -30.73
C SER A 693 26.68 17.35 -30.54
N SER A 694 26.38 18.16 -31.56
CA SER A 694 26.43 19.62 -31.51
C SER A 694 25.18 20.20 -32.17
N ASN A 695 24.68 21.32 -31.65
CA ASN A 695 23.46 21.96 -32.13
C ASN A 695 23.69 23.42 -32.53
N ILE A 696 22.95 23.88 -33.54
CA ILE A 696 22.92 25.27 -33.99
C ILE A 696 21.47 25.75 -34.18
N SER A 697 21.28 27.06 -34.03
CA SER A 697 20.07 27.75 -34.47
C SER A 697 20.46 28.81 -35.49
N PHE A 698 19.68 28.94 -36.56
CA PHE A 698 19.90 29.95 -37.61
C PHE A 698 18.56 30.42 -38.17
N ILE A 699 18.61 31.46 -39.01
CA ILE A 699 17.43 32.05 -39.67
C ILE A 699 17.65 32.03 -41.18
N THR A 700 16.67 31.53 -41.92
CA THR A 700 16.59 31.58 -43.39
C THR A 700 15.75 32.78 -43.84
N GLU A 701 16.10 33.37 -44.98
CA GLU A 701 15.31 34.43 -45.59
C GLU A 701 14.10 33.84 -46.33
N GLY A 702 12.91 34.39 -46.06
CA GLY A 702 11.66 33.97 -46.70
C GLY A 702 10.42 34.21 -45.82
N PRO A 703 9.21 33.98 -46.35
CA PRO A 703 7.99 33.97 -45.55
C PRO A 703 7.89 32.72 -44.67
N ASN A 704 7.16 32.83 -43.55
CA ASN A 704 6.85 31.71 -42.66
C ASN A 704 5.43 31.83 -42.11
N LEU A 705 4.50 30.99 -42.59
CA LEU A 705 3.07 31.12 -42.27
C LEU A 705 2.58 30.04 -41.31
N ASN A 706 1.90 30.47 -40.24
CA ASN A 706 1.27 29.60 -39.25
C ASN A 706 -0.15 30.09 -38.90
N VAL A 707 -1.02 29.21 -38.39
CA VAL A 707 -2.37 29.56 -37.95
C VAL A 707 -2.33 30.22 -36.57
N VAL A 708 -3.04 31.33 -36.42
CA VAL A 708 -3.21 32.02 -35.13
C VAL A 708 -4.33 31.33 -34.36
N LYS A 709 -3.99 30.36 -33.50
CA LYS A 709 -4.98 29.43 -32.87
C LYS A 709 -6.11 30.14 -32.11
N ASN A 710 -5.83 31.26 -31.45
CA ASN A 710 -6.80 32.06 -30.71
C ASN A 710 -7.67 32.98 -31.60
N SER A 711 -7.49 32.95 -32.93
CA SER A 711 -8.34 33.65 -33.91
C SER A 711 -9.34 32.71 -34.61
N ILE A 712 -9.36 31.42 -34.25
CA ILE A 712 -10.30 30.45 -34.83
C ILE A 712 -11.72 30.79 -34.36
N VAL A 713 -12.60 31.06 -35.32
CA VAL A 713 -14.02 31.38 -35.09
C VAL A 713 -14.90 30.42 -35.87
N ILE A 714 -15.88 29.85 -35.18
CA ILE A 714 -16.97 29.06 -35.75
C ILE A 714 -18.21 29.95 -35.78
N ASP A 715 -18.73 30.23 -36.97
CA ASP A 715 -20.00 30.91 -37.19
C ASP A 715 -21.08 29.86 -37.51
N ASP A 716 -21.85 29.57 -36.47
CA ASP A 716 -22.98 28.65 -36.45
C ASP A 716 -24.33 29.33 -36.77
N SER A 717 -24.35 30.57 -37.26
CA SER A 717 -25.59 31.28 -37.61
C SER A 717 -26.44 30.62 -38.72
N LYS A 718 -25.92 29.58 -39.36
CA LYS A 718 -26.61 28.74 -40.37
C LYS A 718 -27.01 27.34 -39.84
N GLY A 719 -26.53 26.96 -38.66
CA GLY A 719 -26.97 25.78 -37.92
C GLY A 719 -28.12 26.15 -36.96
N ASN A 720 -28.07 25.64 -35.74
CA ASN A 720 -29.05 25.97 -34.70
C ASN A 720 -28.73 27.28 -33.95
N GLY A 721 -27.52 27.83 -34.09
CA GLY A 721 -27.14 29.14 -33.55
C GLY A 721 -26.72 29.12 -32.07
N ASN A 722 -26.45 27.94 -31.49
CA ASN A 722 -25.99 27.81 -30.10
C ASN A 722 -24.49 28.12 -29.92
N GLY A 723 -23.76 28.34 -31.01
CA GLY A 723 -22.32 28.67 -30.99
C GLY A 723 -21.39 27.46 -30.89
N LYS A 724 -21.90 26.25 -31.13
CA LYS A 724 -21.14 24.99 -31.23
C LYS A 724 -21.19 24.49 -32.67
N PHE A 725 -20.46 23.41 -32.93
CA PHE A 725 -20.53 22.70 -34.21
C PHE A 725 -21.20 21.36 -34.00
N ASP A 726 -22.53 21.33 -34.15
CA ASP A 726 -23.33 20.12 -33.94
C ASP A 726 -23.31 19.18 -35.16
N SER A 727 -23.44 17.88 -34.92
CA SER A 727 -23.51 16.80 -35.91
C SER A 727 -24.63 17.07 -36.91
N GLY A 728 -24.44 16.77 -38.20
CA GLY A 728 -25.46 17.04 -39.22
C GLY A 728 -25.63 18.53 -39.59
N GLU A 729 -25.04 19.47 -38.87
CA GLU A 729 -25.11 20.91 -39.18
C GLU A 729 -23.96 21.38 -40.07
N THR A 730 -24.09 22.59 -40.63
CA THR A 730 -23.12 23.18 -41.56
C THR A 730 -22.76 24.59 -41.15
N VAL A 731 -21.50 24.77 -40.73
CA VAL A 731 -21.00 26.02 -40.16
C VAL A 731 -19.98 26.69 -41.08
N THR A 732 -19.77 27.98 -40.83
CA THR A 732 -18.71 28.76 -41.48
C THR A 732 -17.52 28.87 -40.52
N LEU A 733 -16.31 28.64 -40.99
CA LEU A 733 -15.08 28.64 -40.17
C LEU A 733 -14.11 29.69 -40.71
N THR A 734 -13.51 30.47 -39.82
CA THR A 734 -12.45 31.45 -40.14
C THR A 734 -11.31 31.39 -39.12
N PHE A 735 -10.11 31.76 -39.55
CA PHE A 735 -8.93 31.97 -38.69
C PHE A 735 -7.95 32.90 -39.40
N ASN A 736 -7.07 33.57 -38.66
CA ASN A 736 -5.98 34.37 -39.20
C ASN A 736 -4.72 33.52 -39.44
N LEU A 737 -3.87 34.00 -40.35
CA LEU A 737 -2.51 33.48 -40.55
C LEU A 737 -1.50 34.54 -40.12
N GLN A 738 -0.41 34.13 -39.46
CA GLN A 738 0.69 35.03 -39.11
C GLN A 738 1.91 34.74 -39.97
N ASN A 739 2.53 35.79 -40.54
CA ASN A 739 3.84 35.69 -41.16
C ASN A 739 4.93 35.99 -40.13
N THR A 740 5.61 34.95 -39.64
CA THR A 740 6.78 35.07 -38.74
C THR A 740 8.11 35.09 -39.51
N GLY A 741 8.06 35.07 -40.85
CA GLY A 741 9.21 35.14 -41.73
C GLY A 741 9.76 36.56 -41.91
N THR A 742 10.83 36.67 -42.69
CA THR A 742 11.54 37.92 -42.97
C THR A 742 11.11 38.60 -44.28
N MET A 743 10.35 37.90 -45.13
CA MET A 743 9.85 38.40 -46.42
C MET A 743 8.32 38.33 -46.51
N PRO A 744 7.66 39.22 -47.29
CA PRO A 744 6.23 39.15 -47.51
C PRO A 744 5.83 37.84 -48.21
N ALA A 745 4.72 37.25 -47.78
CA ALA A 745 4.06 36.19 -48.51
C ALA A 745 2.98 36.82 -49.39
N GLU A 746 3.05 36.68 -50.71
CA GLU A 746 2.11 37.32 -51.65
C GLU A 746 1.04 36.32 -52.13
N GLU A 747 -0.17 36.81 -52.43
CA GLU A 747 -1.32 36.01 -52.89
C GLU A 747 -1.59 34.74 -52.04
N VAL A 748 -1.43 34.86 -50.73
CA VAL A 748 -1.59 33.76 -49.79
C VAL A 748 -2.99 33.15 -49.87
N SER A 749 -3.03 31.83 -49.93
CA SER A 749 -4.22 31.02 -49.77
C SER A 749 -3.92 29.84 -48.84
N ALA A 750 -4.94 29.36 -48.15
CA ALA A 750 -4.82 28.16 -47.33
C ALA A 750 -5.99 27.22 -47.59
N THR A 751 -5.68 25.93 -47.67
CA THR A 751 -6.62 24.83 -47.89
C THR A 751 -6.70 23.98 -46.64
N ILE A 752 -7.91 23.67 -46.16
CA ILE A 752 -8.12 22.74 -45.03
C ILE A 752 -8.60 21.36 -45.48
N TYR A 753 -8.23 20.33 -44.73
CA TYR A 753 -8.77 18.97 -44.86
C TYR A 753 -8.76 18.27 -43.50
N SER A 754 -9.50 17.17 -43.38
CA SER A 754 -9.39 16.25 -42.24
C SER A 754 -9.36 14.81 -42.73
N GLU A 755 -8.58 13.98 -42.05
CA GLU A 755 -8.60 12.52 -42.26
C GLU A 755 -9.81 11.86 -41.58
N SER A 756 -10.51 12.59 -40.71
CA SER A 756 -11.72 12.12 -40.00
C SER A 756 -12.99 12.22 -40.86
N SER A 757 -12.93 11.78 -42.11
CA SER A 757 -14.01 11.88 -43.10
C SER A 757 -15.31 11.15 -42.72
N LYS A 758 -15.28 10.28 -41.69
CA LYS A 758 -16.47 9.67 -41.07
C LYS A 758 -17.28 10.63 -40.17
N TYR A 759 -16.70 11.77 -39.77
CA TYR A 759 -17.31 12.73 -38.85
C TYR A 759 -17.50 14.12 -39.46
N ILE A 760 -16.69 14.49 -40.46
CA ILE A 760 -16.74 15.83 -41.06
C ILE A 760 -16.58 15.77 -42.59
N THR A 761 -17.35 16.60 -43.30
CA THR A 761 -17.18 16.91 -44.71
C THR A 761 -16.72 18.36 -44.86
N VAL A 762 -15.68 18.60 -45.65
CA VAL A 762 -15.22 19.95 -45.99
C VAL A 762 -15.82 20.34 -47.34
N ASN A 763 -16.82 21.21 -47.32
CA ASN A 763 -17.57 21.63 -48.51
C ASN A 763 -16.84 22.74 -49.30
N GLN A 764 -16.21 23.67 -48.57
CA GLN A 764 -15.33 24.69 -49.13
C GLN A 764 -14.03 24.68 -48.34
N SER A 765 -13.01 24.07 -48.94
CA SER A 765 -11.70 23.87 -48.32
C SER A 765 -10.74 25.05 -48.48
N LEU A 766 -10.97 25.95 -49.43
CA LEU A 766 -10.07 27.06 -49.77
C LEU A 766 -10.49 28.37 -49.09
N CYS A 767 -9.51 29.11 -48.55
CA CYS A 767 -9.66 30.50 -48.14
C CYS A 767 -8.46 31.33 -48.65
N GLN A 768 -8.69 32.60 -48.96
CA GLN A 768 -7.68 33.56 -49.45
C GLN A 768 -7.34 34.60 -48.36
N TYR A 769 -6.08 35.03 -48.34
CA TYR A 769 -5.51 35.94 -47.35
C TYR A 769 -4.74 37.11 -47.97
N GLY A 770 -4.48 37.11 -49.28
CA GLY A 770 -3.78 38.19 -49.98
C GLY A 770 -2.31 38.28 -49.59
N THR A 771 -1.73 39.48 -49.58
CA THR A 771 -0.32 39.65 -49.16
C THR A 771 -0.22 39.82 -47.65
N ILE A 772 0.64 39.02 -47.01
CA ILE A 772 0.94 39.06 -45.58
C ILE A 772 2.39 39.51 -45.38
N GLU A 773 2.57 40.76 -44.97
CA GLU A 773 3.87 41.37 -44.68
C GLU A 773 4.60 40.68 -43.50
N PRO A 774 5.94 40.77 -43.41
CA PRO A 774 6.71 40.26 -42.28
C PRO A 774 6.19 40.73 -40.92
N ASN A 775 6.05 39.80 -39.97
CA ASN A 775 5.54 40.03 -38.62
C ASN A 775 4.12 40.62 -38.56
N LYS A 776 3.27 40.33 -39.56
CA LYS A 776 1.85 40.70 -39.59
C LYS A 776 0.93 39.48 -39.62
N GLU A 777 -0.30 39.70 -39.19
CA GLU A 777 -1.41 38.78 -39.43
C GLU A 777 -2.11 39.14 -40.74
N GLY A 778 -2.39 38.13 -41.55
CA GLY A 778 -3.31 38.17 -42.67
C GLY A 778 -4.67 37.64 -42.25
N TYR A 779 -5.71 38.33 -42.71
CA TYR A 779 -7.11 38.03 -42.41
C TYR A 779 -7.78 37.39 -43.63
N PRO A 780 -8.76 36.50 -43.44
CA PRO A 780 -9.58 35.96 -44.52
C PRO A 780 -10.21 37.08 -45.38
N GLN A 781 -10.01 37.03 -46.69
CA GLN A 781 -10.49 38.06 -47.63
C GLN A 781 -10.76 37.52 -49.04
N GLY A 782 -11.29 38.37 -49.93
CA GLY A 782 -11.60 38.01 -51.31
C GLY A 782 -12.88 37.18 -51.46
N THR A 783 -13.00 36.47 -52.59
CA THR A 783 -14.18 35.64 -52.92
C THR A 783 -14.31 34.43 -51.99
N TYR A 784 -13.18 33.91 -51.52
CA TYR A 784 -13.10 32.79 -50.57
C TYR A 784 -12.61 33.31 -49.21
N SER A 785 -13.46 34.03 -48.49
CA SER A 785 -13.13 34.65 -47.19
C SER A 785 -13.47 33.78 -45.97
N SER A 786 -13.79 32.50 -46.17
CA SER A 786 -14.11 31.54 -45.11
C SER A 786 -14.10 30.10 -45.64
N TYR A 787 -14.04 29.15 -44.72
CA TYR A 787 -14.24 27.72 -44.99
C TYR A 787 -15.69 27.33 -44.67
N ILE A 788 -16.22 26.34 -45.39
CA ILE A 788 -17.56 25.78 -45.12
C ILE A 788 -17.40 24.29 -44.84
N ILE A 789 -17.89 23.85 -43.69
CA ILE A 789 -17.75 22.48 -43.19
C ILE A 789 -19.10 21.97 -42.69
N SER A 790 -19.41 20.71 -42.95
CA SER A 790 -20.56 20.02 -42.37
C SER A 790 -20.07 18.92 -41.45
N ALA A 791 -20.62 18.83 -40.25
CA ALA A 791 -20.48 17.62 -39.46
C ALA A 791 -21.41 16.57 -40.07
N LEU A 792 -20.95 15.34 -40.25
CA LEU A 792 -21.82 14.27 -40.72
C LEU A 792 -22.80 13.88 -39.60
N ASN A 793 -23.98 13.39 -39.96
CA ASN A 793 -24.90 12.80 -38.99
C ASN A 793 -24.35 11.42 -38.57
N ILE A 794 -23.83 11.34 -37.35
CA ILE A 794 -23.18 10.15 -36.82
C ILE A 794 -24.25 9.30 -36.15
N GLY A 795 -24.62 8.17 -36.79
CA GLY A 795 -25.65 7.28 -36.24
C GLY A 795 -25.36 6.91 -34.78
N GLN A 796 -26.40 6.94 -33.95
CA GLN A 796 -26.36 7.00 -32.47
C GLN A 796 -25.84 5.72 -31.77
N SER A 797 -25.04 4.88 -32.44
CA SER A 797 -24.52 3.61 -31.91
C SER A 797 -23.11 3.66 -31.33
N GLU A 798 -22.34 4.74 -31.50
CA GLU A 798 -20.91 4.75 -31.11
C GLU A 798 -20.52 5.69 -29.96
N LYS A 799 -21.05 6.92 -29.84
CA LYS A 799 -20.62 7.89 -28.81
C LYS A 799 -21.69 8.90 -28.38
N THR A 800 -21.70 9.21 -27.08
CA THR A 800 -22.44 10.31 -26.44
C THR A 800 -21.57 11.52 -26.07
N GLU A 801 -20.25 11.42 -26.22
CA GLU A 801 -19.27 12.49 -25.92
C GLU A 801 -18.96 13.36 -27.15
N PRO A 802 -18.54 14.63 -26.97
CA PRO A 802 -18.01 15.46 -28.05
C PRO A 802 -16.79 14.83 -28.74
N ILE A 803 -16.70 14.99 -30.06
CA ILE A 803 -15.70 14.34 -30.91
C ILE A 803 -14.71 15.38 -31.41
N GLU A 804 -13.44 15.24 -31.01
CA GLU A 804 -12.36 16.04 -31.61
C GLU A 804 -11.94 15.46 -32.97
N VAL A 805 -11.93 16.33 -33.98
CA VAL A 805 -11.34 16.04 -35.30
C VAL A 805 -10.15 16.98 -35.54
N ILE A 806 -9.06 16.44 -36.09
CA ILE A 806 -7.90 17.24 -36.48
C ILE A 806 -8.19 17.88 -37.84
N MET A 807 -8.11 19.20 -37.89
CA MET A 807 -8.14 20.00 -39.12
C MET A 807 -6.71 20.33 -39.54
N ASN A 808 -6.28 19.73 -40.64
CA ASN A 808 -4.99 19.99 -41.26
C ASN A 808 -5.12 21.17 -42.22
N VAL A 809 -4.13 22.07 -42.19
CA VAL A 809 -4.08 23.31 -42.98
C VAL A 809 -2.84 23.29 -43.86
N VAL A 810 -3.02 23.59 -45.15
CA VAL A 810 -1.95 23.70 -46.15
C VAL A 810 -1.97 25.10 -46.73
N ILE A 811 -0.95 25.90 -46.41
CA ILE A 811 -0.83 27.31 -46.78
C ILE A 811 0.15 27.44 -47.95
N LYS A 812 -0.20 28.25 -48.95
CA LYS A 812 0.61 28.52 -50.15
C LYS A 812 0.60 30.00 -50.49
N ASP A 813 1.70 30.48 -51.06
CA ASP A 813 1.80 31.82 -51.65
C ASP A 813 1.71 31.76 -53.20
N LYS A 814 1.86 32.90 -53.87
CA LYS A 814 1.88 33.04 -55.34
C LYS A 814 2.82 32.09 -56.07
N THR A 815 3.89 31.61 -55.41
CA THR A 815 4.87 30.72 -56.04
C THR A 815 4.36 29.29 -56.11
N GLY A 816 3.54 28.87 -55.13
CA GLY A 816 3.17 27.49 -54.90
C GLY A 816 4.33 26.55 -54.56
N ILE A 817 5.56 27.06 -54.48
CA ILE A 817 6.79 26.32 -54.16
C ILE A 817 6.95 26.25 -52.64
N ALA A 818 6.81 27.39 -51.96
CA ALA A 818 6.71 27.42 -50.51
C ALA A 818 5.31 26.93 -50.08
N THR A 819 5.28 25.85 -49.30
CA THR A 819 4.06 25.31 -48.68
C THR A 819 4.30 25.14 -47.20
N TRP A 820 3.49 25.81 -46.37
CA TRP A 820 3.51 25.65 -44.91
C TRP A 820 2.35 24.77 -44.48
N THR A 821 2.55 23.96 -43.44
CA THR A 821 1.51 23.08 -42.89
C THR A 821 1.36 23.30 -41.41
N ASP A 822 0.11 23.30 -40.96
CA ASP A 822 -0.25 23.46 -39.55
C ASP A 822 -1.55 22.67 -39.28
N SER A 823 -1.93 22.47 -38.02
CA SER A 823 -3.18 21.79 -37.67
C SER A 823 -3.80 22.29 -36.37
N PHE A 824 -5.09 22.08 -36.20
CA PHE A 824 -5.80 22.37 -34.94
C PHE A 824 -6.96 21.39 -34.73
N ASN A 825 -7.36 21.20 -33.47
CA ASN A 825 -8.50 20.37 -33.13
C ASN A 825 -9.79 21.19 -33.27
N LEU A 826 -10.84 20.54 -33.77
CA LEU A 826 -12.19 21.06 -33.89
C LEU A 826 -13.13 20.07 -33.20
N THR A 827 -14.02 20.56 -32.33
CA THR A 827 -14.94 19.72 -31.56
C THR A 827 -16.32 19.67 -32.21
N ILE A 828 -16.80 18.46 -32.49
CA ILE A 828 -18.15 18.18 -33.01
C ILE A 828 -19.02 17.65 -31.87
N TYR A 829 -20.23 18.18 -31.73
CA TYR A 829 -21.18 17.82 -30.67
C TYR A 829 -22.34 16.96 -31.23
N PRO A 830 -22.88 15.96 -30.52
CA PRO A 830 -23.99 15.15 -31.03
C PRO A 830 -25.36 15.87 -30.89
N LEU A 831 -26.21 15.82 -31.93
CA LEU A 831 -27.50 16.53 -32.00
C LEU A 831 -28.54 16.12 -30.95
N PHE A 832 -28.68 14.81 -30.72
CA PHE A 832 -29.65 14.27 -29.78
C PHE A 832 -28.96 13.32 -28.81
N TYR A 833 -28.86 13.74 -27.55
CA TYR A 833 -28.22 13.00 -26.47
C TYR A 833 -29.09 12.98 -25.20
N VAL A 834 -28.84 11.99 -24.36
CA VAL A 834 -29.31 11.88 -22.98
C VAL A 834 -28.06 11.81 -22.10
N THR A 835 -28.11 12.36 -20.89
CA THR A 835 -27.12 12.05 -19.85
C THR A 835 -27.79 11.75 -18.53
N ILE A 836 -27.26 10.78 -17.79
CA ILE A 836 -27.64 10.45 -16.43
C ILE A 836 -26.62 11.05 -15.47
N ASN A 837 -27.09 11.82 -14.48
CA ASN A 837 -26.23 12.34 -13.42
C ASN A 837 -25.75 11.19 -12.53
N LYS A 838 -24.44 11.17 -12.24
CA LYS A 838 -23.83 10.17 -11.36
C LYS A 838 -24.40 10.26 -9.96
N LEU A 839 -24.73 9.09 -9.38
CA LEU A 839 -25.11 8.97 -7.98
C LEU A 839 -23.89 9.16 -7.07
N ALA A 840 -24.13 9.60 -5.83
CA ALA A 840 -23.07 9.76 -4.83
C ALA A 840 -22.70 8.39 -4.21
N GLU A 841 -21.42 8.05 -4.25
CA GLU A 841 -20.90 6.79 -3.68
C GLU A 841 -20.26 6.99 -2.30
N PRO A 842 -20.36 6.01 -1.38
CA PRO A 842 -21.09 4.74 -1.52
C PRO A 842 -22.61 4.93 -1.41
N ILE A 843 -23.38 4.15 -2.17
CA ILE A 843 -24.84 4.18 -2.12
C ILE A 843 -25.31 3.35 -0.92
N LEU A 844 -25.71 4.04 0.15
CA LEU A 844 -26.16 3.46 1.42
C LEU A 844 -27.69 3.47 1.61
N ASP A 845 -28.43 4.13 0.72
CA ASP A 845 -29.90 4.15 0.70
C ASP A 845 -30.42 3.43 -0.55
N ARG A 846 -31.47 2.64 -0.37
CA ARG A 846 -32.15 1.86 -1.41
C ARG A 846 -32.85 2.78 -2.41
N VAL A 847 -33.42 3.89 -1.93
CA VAL A 847 -34.13 4.85 -2.76
C VAL A 847 -33.13 5.87 -3.31
N GLN A 848 -33.02 5.96 -4.63
CA GLN A 848 -32.13 6.91 -5.30
C GLN A 848 -32.90 7.72 -6.35
N THR A 849 -32.60 9.02 -6.44
CA THR A 849 -33.19 9.89 -7.48
C THR A 849 -32.28 9.91 -8.70
N ILE A 850 -32.72 9.26 -9.78
CA ILE A 850 -32.05 9.29 -11.08
C ILE A 850 -32.44 10.59 -11.77
N THR A 851 -31.49 11.51 -11.86
CA THR A 851 -31.67 12.80 -12.55
C THR A 851 -30.84 12.85 -13.81
N GLY A 852 -31.21 13.71 -14.76
CA GLY A 852 -30.47 13.87 -15.99
C GLY A 852 -31.12 14.85 -16.95
N ILE A 853 -30.54 14.95 -18.14
CA ILE A 853 -31.01 15.83 -19.21
C ILE A 853 -31.21 15.09 -20.52
N VAL A 854 -32.10 15.62 -21.34
CA VAL A 854 -32.37 15.24 -22.73
C VAL A 854 -32.12 16.49 -23.58
N SER A 855 -31.30 16.40 -24.62
CA SER A 855 -30.87 17.61 -25.34
C SER A 855 -31.96 18.30 -26.17
N ASP A 856 -33.06 17.61 -26.44
CA ASP A 856 -34.25 18.18 -27.09
C ASP A 856 -35.33 18.51 -26.03
N PRO A 857 -35.62 19.81 -25.77
CA PRO A 857 -36.61 20.23 -24.78
C PRO A 857 -38.06 19.90 -25.16
N LYS A 858 -38.34 19.42 -26.38
CA LYS A 858 -39.67 18.97 -26.81
C LYS A 858 -39.97 17.52 -26.45
N VAL A 859 -38.97 16.76 -25.99
CA VAL A 859 -39.20 15.41 -25.49
C VAL A 859 -39.94 15.52 -24.17
N ASN A 860 -41.19 15.05 -24.14
CA ASN A 860 -42.05 15.10 -22.95
C ASN A 860 -41.98 13.82 -22.08
N SER A 861 -41.38 12.74 -22.59
CA SER A 861 -41.16 11.51 -21.82
C SER A 861 -39.98 10.70 -22.36
N ALA A 862 -39.36 9.92 -21.47
CA ALA A 862 -38.30 8.97 -21.78
C ALA A 862 -38.61 7.60 -21.13
N ILE A 863 -37.82 6.57 -21.45
CA ILE A 863 -37.91 5.24 -20.85
C ILE A 863 -36.68 5.01 -19.98
N LEU A 864 -36.88 4.86 -18.68
CA LEU A 864 -35.88 4.38 -17.73
C LEU A 864 -35.97 2.85 -17.66
N ILE A 865 -34.83 2.16 -17.72
CA ILE A 865 -34.71 0.72 -17.56
C ILE A 865 -33.81 0.46 -16.36
N LEU A 866 -34.38 -0.11 -15.30
CA LEU A 866 -33.66 -0.53 -14.09
C LEU A 866 -33.63 -2.06 -14.05
N ASN A 867 -32.43 -2.64 -14.12
CA ASN A 867 -32.21 -4.09 -14.02
C ASN A 867 -33.05 -4.93 -15.02
N GLY A 868 -33.47 -4.33 -16.14
CA GLY A 868 -34.32 -4.95 -17.17
C GLY A 868 -35.81 -4.62 -17.07
N GLU A 869 -36.28 -4.00 -15.98
CA GLU A 869 -37.65 -3.50 -15.83
C GLU A 869 -37.74 -2.07 -16.38
N SER A 870 -38.71 -1.81 -17.28
CA SER A 870 -38.89 -0.52 -17.95
C SER A 870 -39.98 0.33 -17.31
N ILE A 871 -39.69 1.60 -17.08
CA ILE A 871 -40.55 2.63 -16.48
C ILE A 871 -40.58 3.82 -17.45
N GLN A 872 -41.76 4.34 -17.78
CA GLN A 872 -41.87 5.59 -18.54
C GLN A 872 -41.75 6.76 -17.57
N ILE A 873 -40.84 7.69 -17.86
CA ILE A 873 -40.53 8.84 -16.99
C ILE A 873 -40.89 10.15 -17.70
N PRO A 874 -41.43 11.15 -16.99
CA PRO A 874 -41.68 12.47 -17.57
C PRO A 874 -40.35 13.20 -17.84
N VAL A 875 -40.35 14.02 -18.89
CA VAL A 875 -39.26 14.95 -19.20
C VAL A 875 -39.86 16.35 -19.27
N THR A 876 -39.29 17.30 -18.54
CA THR A 876 -39.78 18.68 -18.41
C THR A 876 -38.72 19.67 -18.90
N PRO A 877 -39.06 20.68 -19.72
CA PRO A 877 -38.12 21.72 -20.12
C PRO A 877 -37.42 22.38 -18.93
N SER A 878 -36.13 22.69 -19.08
CA SER A 878 -35.34 23.43 -18.09
C SER A 878 -35.88 24.86 -17.90
N GLU A 879 -35.46 25.53 -16.81
CA GLU A 879 -35.80 26.95 -16.58
C GLU A 879 -35.35 27.88 -17.72
N THR A 880 -34.31 27.51 -18.46
CA THR A 880 -33.82 28.26 -19.62
C THR A 880 -34.53 27.87 -20.93
N GLY A 881 -35.22 26.72 -20.96
CA GLY A 881 -35.91 26.17 -22.13
C GLY A 881 -35.00 25.45 -23.14
N ASP A 882 -33.68 25.39 -22.90
CA ASP A 882 -32.70 24.86 -23.86
C ASP A 882 -32.63 23.32 -23.91
N VAL A 883 -33.02 22.64 -22.82
CA VAL A 883 -32.95 21.17 -22.68
C VAL A 883 -34.15 20.63 -21.93
N GLY A 884 -34.48 19.36 -22.15
CA GLY A 884 -35.36 18.60 -21.28
C GLY A 884 -34.61 18.11 -20.04
N THR A 885 -35.29 18.01 -18.91
CA THR A 885 -34.77 17.51 -17.64
C THR A 885 -35.67 16.39 -17.13
N PHE A 886 -35.09 15.38 -16.48
CA PHE A 886 -35.85 14.33 -15.81
C PHE A 886 -35.33 14.08 -14.39
N SER A 887 -36.23 13.64 -13.51
CA SER A 887 -35.93 13.31 -12.12
C SER A 887 -36.87 12.22 -11.65
N GLN A 888 -36.39 10.97 -11.64
CA GLN A 888 -37.18 9.80 -11.25
C GLN A 888 -36.58 9.15 -10.01
N LYS A 889 -37.39 8.96 -8.95
CA LYS A 889 -36.99 8.07 -7.85
C LYS A 889 -37.10 6.61 -8.27
N VAL A 890 -36.12 5.82 -7.88
CA VAL A 890 -36.10 4.37 -8.10
C VAL A 890 -35.62 3.63 -6.84
N SER A 891 -36.16 2.42 -6.64
CA SER A 891 -35.83 1.56 -5.51
C SER A 891 -34.82 0.48 -5.97
N LEU A 892 -33.54 0.73 -5.72
CA LEU A 892 -32.41 -0.10 -6.19
C LEU A 892 -32.40 -1.47 -5.49
N LYS A 893 -31.86 -2.47 -6.19
CA LYS A 893 -31.85 -3.86 -5.73
C LYS A 893 -30.67 -4.12 -4.80
N ALA A 894 -30.93 -4.60 -3.59
CA ALA A 894 -29.91 -5.22 -2.75
C ALA A 894 -29.45 -6.52 -3.40
N GLU A 895 -28.16 -6.70 -3.68
CA GLU A 895 -27.59 -8.01 -4.02
C GLU A 895 -26.17 -8.11 -3.44
N ALA A 896 -25.90 -9.20 -2.74
CA ALA A 896 -24.52 -9.61 -2.49
C ALA A 896 -23.93 -10.07 -3.84
N ASP A 897 -22.96 -9.29 -4.34
CA ASP A 897 -22.15 -9.52 -5.55
C ASP A 897 -22.75 -9.12 -6.93
N SER A 898 -23.81 -8.30 -7.00
CA SER A 898 -24.34 -7.80 -8.30
C SER A 898 -24.34 -6.28 -8.45
N VAL A 899 -24.38 -5.85 -9.71
CA VAL A 899 -24.38 -4.45 -10.16
C VAL A 899 -25.78 -4.05 -10.63
N ASN A 900 -26.35 -2.97 -10.06
CA ASN A 900 -27.57 -2.38 -10.58
C ASN A 900 -27.26 -1.67 -11.90
N THR A 901 -27.99 -2.01 -12.97
CA THR A 901 -27.86 -1.37 -14.28
C THR A 901 -29.04 -0.43 -14.50
N ILE A 902 -28.73 0.86 -14.72
CA ILE A 902 -29.70 1.92 -14.95
C ILE A 902 -29.43 2.47 -16.36
N LYS A 903 -30.45 2.50 -17.21
CA LYS A 903 -30.37 3.02 -18.57
C LYS A 903 -31.54 3.95 -18.83
N VAL A 904 -31.32 5.06 -19.52
CA VAL A 904 -32.38 5.97 -19.97
C VAL A 904 -32.34 6.06 -21.49
N ILE A 905 -33.51 6.01 -22.11
CA ILE A 905 -33.72 6.08 -23.56
C ILE A 905 -34.73 7.19 -23.84
N ALA A 906 -34.34 8.18 -24.63
CA ALA A 906 -35.25 9.21 -25.14
C ALA A 906 -35.45 9.03 -26.65
N VAL A 907 -36.64 9.40 -27.14
CA VAL A 907 -36.98 9.44 -28.57
C VAL A 907 -37.64 10.78 -28.88
N ASN A 908 -37.16 11.49 -29.89
CA ASN A 908 -37.72 12.80 -30.28
C ASN A 908 -38.81 12.69 -31.36
N GLU A 909 -39.43 13.83 -31.72
CA GLU A 909 -40.50 13.91 -32.72
C GLU A 909 -40.08 13.37 -34.11
N ARG A 910 -38.77 13.29 -34.40
CA ARG A 910 -38.23 12.77 -35.66
C ARG A 910 -38.00 11.25 -35.63
N GLY A 911 -38.18 10.60 -34.48
CA GLY A 911 -37.89 9.18 -34.27
C GLY A 911 -36.41 8.87 -34.03
N GLU A 912 -35.57 9.88 -33.80
CA GLU A 912 -34.17 9.71 -33.41
C GLU A 912 -34.10 9.23 -31.95
N LYS A 913 -33.15 8.36 -31.60
CA LYS A 913 -33.11 7.66 -30.31
C LYS A 913 -31.76 7.87 -29.60
N ALA A 914 -31.79 8.65 -28.53
CA ALA A 914 -30.65 8.84 -27.64
C ALA A 914 -30.74 7.90 -26.43
N GLU A 915 -29.60 7.42 -25.94
CA GLU A 915 -29.54 6.62 -24.72
C GLU A 915 -28.26 6.86 -23.92
N ASP A 916 -28.35 6.71 -22.60
CA ASP A 916 -27.22 6.69 -21.68
C ASP A 916 -27.44 5.60 -20.62
N SER A 917 -26.37 5.12 -19.99
CA SER A 917 -26.45 4.08 -18.96
C SER A 917 -25.34 4.16 -17.93
N MET A 918 -25.70 3.91 -16.66
CA MET A 918 -24.75 3.74 -15.57
C MET A 918 -24.92 2.39 -14.86
N GLN A 919 -23.84 1.96 -14.24
CA GLN A 919 -23.77 0.76 -13.42
C GLN A 919 -23.36 1.17 -12.02
N VAL A 920 -24.14 0.76 -11.00
CA VAL A 920 -23.92 1.16 -9.61
C VAL A 920 -23.99 -0.04 -8.65
N VAL A 921 -23.11 -0.04 -7.66
CA VAL A 921 -23.11 -1.04 -6.58
C VAL A 921 -23.69 -0.40 -5.32
N VAL A 922 -24.63 -1.09 -4.68
CA VAL A 922 -25.37 -0.59 -3.52
C VAL A 922 -25.07 -1.42 -2.28
N GLN A 923 -24.96 -0.77 -1.12
CA GLN A 923 -24.66 -1.41 0.16
C GLN A 923 -25.88 -1.37 1.08
N VAL A 924 -26.99 -1.94 0.60
CA VAL A 924 -28.30 -1.94 1.26
C VAL A 924 -28.74 -3.36 1.62
N PRO A 925 -29.49 -3.57 2.72
CA PRO A 925 -29.86 -4.90 3.17
C PRO A 925 -30.94 -5.57 2.30
N PRO A 926 -31.00 -6.92 2.26
CA PRO A 926 -32.05 -7.66 1.57
C PRO A 926 -33.43 -7.45 2.24
N VAL A 927 -34.50 -7.64 1.48
CA VAL A 927 -35.90 -7.46 1.93
C VAL A 927 -36.72 -8.73 1.73
N THR A 928 -37.71 -8.97 2.59
CA THR A 928 -38.58 -10.17 2.48
C THR A 928 -39.57 -10.05 1.33
N MET A 929 -40.04 -8.84 1.05
CA MET A 929 -40.92 -8.57 -0.08
C MET A 929 -40.66 -7.15 -0.58
N LYS A 930 -40.58 -6.99 -1.90
CA LYS A 930 -40.73 -5.72 -2.61
C LYS A 930 -41.96 -5.83 -3.50
N VAL A 931 -42.81 -4.82 -3.52
CA VAL A 931 -43.97 -4.69 -4.40
C VAL A 931 -43.81 -3.37 -5.14
N GLN A 932 -43.83 -3.38 -6.47
CA GLN A 932 -43.65 -2.19 -7.30
C GLN A 932 -44.82 -2.09 -8.27
N LEU A 933 -45.58 -1.00 -8.16
CA LEU A 933 -46.73 -0.64 -9.00
C LEU A 933 -46.30 0.40 -10.04
N THR A 934 -46.72 0.23 -11.30
CA THR A 934 -46.66 1.25 -12.36
C THR A 934 -47.97 1.23 -13.18
N TRP A 935 -48.28 2.33 -13.87
CA TRP A 935 -49.48 2.45 -14.71
C TRP A 935 -49.22 3.26 -15.98
N ASN A 936 -50.18 3.28 -16.92
CA ASN A 936 -49.99 3.80 -18.29
C ASN A 936 -50.64 5.16 -18.60
N THR A 937 -51.13 5.87 -17.59
CA THR A 937 -51.86 7.15 -17.71
C THR A 937 -51.35 8.17 -16.69
N ALA A 938 -51.54 9.47 -16.91
CA ALA A 938 -51.15 10.53 -15.96
C ALA A 938 -52.14 10.70 -14.77
N THR A 939 -52.69 9.59 -14.29
CA THR A 939 -53.65 9.49 -13.18
C THR A 939 -52.92 9.26 -11.85
N ASP A 940 -53.66 9.26 -10.74
CA ASP A 940 -53.16 8.96 -9.40
C ASP A 940 -53.62 7.54 -8.97
N VAL A 941 -52.67 6.64 -8.67
CA VAL A 941 -52.97 5.20 -8.47
C VAL A 941 -52.18 4.62 -7.29
N ASP A 942 -52.80 4.62 -6.11
CA ASP A 942 -52.21 4.11 -4.87
C ASP A 942 -51.92 2.59 -4.87
N LEU A 943 -50.79 2.22 -4.26
CA LEU A 943 -50.45 0.89 -3.78
C LEU A 943 -50.81 0.72 -2.29
N TRP A 944 -51.62 -0.30 -1.99
CA TRP A 944 -52.02 -0.65 -0.63
C TRP A 944 -51.55 -2.05 -0.25
N VAL A 945 -50.74 -2.16 0.81
CA VAL A 945 -50.23 -3.45 1.32
C VAL A 945 -50.61 -3.62 2.78
N THR A 946 -51.38 -4.66 3.11
CA THR A 946 -51.68 -5.05 4.49
C THR A 946 -50.71 -6.15 4.94
N ASP A 947 -50.09 -5.96 6.10
CA ASP A 947 -49.12 -6.88 6.70
C ASP A 947 -49.79 -8.06 7.45
N PRO A 948 -49.02 -9.07 7.90
CA PRO A 948 -49.56 -10.24 8.61
C PRO A 948 -50.22 -9.95 9.97
N TYR A 949 -50.02 -8.76 10.55
CA TYR A 949 -50.62 -8.32 11.81
C TYR A 949 -51.89 -7.47 11.57
N GLY A 950 -52.24 -7.21 10.30
CA GLY A 950 -53.40 -6.43 9.90
C GLY A 950 -53.14 -4.93 9.81
N GLU A 951 -51.87 -4.50 9.88
CA GLU A 951 -51.49 -3.10 9.66
C GLU A 951 -51.48 -2.82 8.16
N SER A 952 -52.25 -1.82 7.71
CA SER A 952 -52.31 -1.43 6.29
C SER A 952 -51.38 -0.27 6.02
N ILE A 953 -50.43 -0.48 5.11
CA ILE A 953 -49.49 0.49 4.59
C ILE A 953 -50.02 1.04 3.25
N GLY A 954 -49.99 2.37 3.12
CA GLY A 954 -50.44 3.18 1.98
C GLY A 954 -50.10 4.66 2.25
N TYR A 955 -50.48 5.59 1.37
CA TYR A 955 -50.15 7.03 1.50
C TYR A 955 -50.31 7.60 2.93
N TYR A 956 -51.48 7.40 3.53
CA TYR A 956 -51.80 7.94 4.87
C TYR A 956 -51.03 7.29 6.03
N HIS A 957 -50.35 6.15 5.80
CA HIS A 957 -49.59 5.40 6.80
C HIS A 957 -48.42 4.66 6.15
N MET A 958 -47.43 5.42 5.67
CA MET A 958 -46.35 4.89 4.83
C MET A 958 -45.38 3.94 5.55
N ARG A 959 -45.39 3.86 6.89
CA ARG A 959 -44.50 2.99 7.68
C ARG A 959 -45.26 2.23 8.76
N SER A 960 -45.21 0.91 8.68
CA SER A 960 -45.71 -0.01 9.71
C SER A 960 -44.77 -0.12 10.92
N ALA A 961 -45.32 -0.55 12.06
CA ALA A 961 -44.53 -0.89 13.23
C ALA A 961 -43.62 -2.12 13.02
N HIS A 962 -43.90 -2.93 11.98
CA HIS A 962 -43.21 -4.19 11.70
C HIS A 962 -42.21 -4.12 10.53
N GLY A 963 -41.82 -2.92 10.08
CA GLY A 963 -40.73 -2.73 9.10
C GLY A 963 -41.15 -2.79 7.62
N GLY A 964 -42.45 -2.88 7.33
CA GLY A 964 -43.02 -2.56 6.02
C GLY A 964 -43.06 -1.04 5.78
N TRP A 965 -42.59 -0.60 4.62
CA TRP A 965 -42.43 0.81 4.22
C TRP A 965 -42.86 1.02 2.76
N LEU A 966 -43.82 1.92 2.52
CA LEU A 966 -44.07 2.51 1.20
C LEU A 966 -43.01 3.59 0.96
N ASP A 967 -42.07 3.33 0.05
CA ASP A 967 -40.82 4.08 -0.10
C ASP A 967 -41.00 5.40 -0.86
N PHE A 968 -41.99 5.46 -1.75
CA PHE A 968 -42.41 6.63 -2.49
C PHE A 968 -43.88 6.51 -2.92
N ASP A 969 -44.50 7.68 -3.09
CA ASP A 969 -45.90 7.95 -3.33
C ASP A 969 -45.93 8.94 -4.51
N ASP A 970 -46.42 8.51 -5.67
CA ASP A 970 -46.33 9.27 -6.93
C ASP A 970 -47.68 9.88 -7.31
N THR A 971 -48.08 10.88 -6.54
CA THR A 971 -49.30 11.68 -6.77
C THR A 971 -49.38 12.37 -8.14
N SER A 972 -48.40 12.23 -9.05
CA SER A 972 -48.47 12.87 -10.39
C SER A 972 -47.57 12.23 -11.45
N GLY A 973 -47.84 10.98 -11.84
CA GLY A 973 -47.01 10.32 -12.85
C GLY A 973 -47.59 9.05 -13.45
N TYR A 974 -46.67 8.11 -13.70
CA TYR A 974 -46.90 6.75 -14.22
C TYR A 974 -46.43 5.69 -13.19
N GLY A 975 -46.13 6.15 -11.97
CA GLY A 975 -45.39 5.42 -10.96
C GLY A 975 -43.86 5.50 -11.15
N PRO A 976 -43.08 4.75 -10.33
CA PRO A 976 -43.56 3.68 -9.49
C PRO A 976 -43.92 4.10 -8.07
N GLU A 977 -44.94 3.46 -7.53
CA GLU A 977 -45.05 3.28 -6.08
C GLU A 977 -44.40 1.96 -5.68
N VAL A 978 -43.61 1.96 -4.61
CA VAL A 978 -42.92 0.76 -4.15
C VAL A 978 -43.10 0.57 -2.65
N PHE A 979 -43.57 -0.61 -2.27
CA PHE A 979 -43.55 -1.10 -0.90
C PHE A 979 -42.37 -2.05 -0.70
N THR A 980 -41.66 -1.94 0.42
CA THR A 980 -40.63 -2.89 0.85
C THR A 980 -40.88 -3.36 2.28
N GLN A 981 -40.65 -4.65 2.54
CA GLN A 981 -40.63 -5.24 3.87
C GLN A 981 -39.19 -5.49 4.29
N GLU A 982 -38.67 -4.64 5.18
CA GLU A 982 -37.38 -4.84 5.83
C GLU A 982 -37.44 -5.98 6.85
N GLY A 983 -36.32 -6.69 7.03
CA GLY A 983 -36.25 -7.87 7.89
C GLY A 983 -37.06 -9.07 7.40
N PHE A 984 -37.17 -10.10 8.25
CA PHE A 984 -37.96 -11.31 7.97
C PHE A 984 -39.25 -11.32 8.79
N LEU A 985 -40.38 -11.04 8.13
CA LEU A 985 -41.70 -11.00 8.73
C LEU A 985 -42.61 -12.07 8.05
N PRO A 986 -42.80 -13.25 8.67
CA PRO A 986 -43.64 -14.30 8.11
C PRO A 986 -45.13 -14.10 8.40
N GLY A 987 -45.96 -14.67 7.54
CA GLY A 987 -47.43 -14.63 7.57
C GLY A 987 -48.02 -14.08 6.27
N THR A 988 -49.32 -13.79 6.29
CA THR A 988 -50.08 -13.48 5.07
C THR A 988 -50.17 -11.98 4.79
N TYR A 989 -49.64 -11.54 3.64
CA TYR A 989 -49.78 -10.20 3.10
C TYR A 989 -50.95 -10.10 2.12
N THR A 990 -51.61 -8.94 2.06
CA THR A 990 -52.62 -8.62 1.03
C THR A 990 -52.21 -7.38 0.26
N ILE A 991 -52.11 -7.48 -1.07
CA ILE A 991 -51.71 -6.39 -1.97
C ILE A 991 -52.93 -5.95 -2.79
N LYS A 992 -53.20 -4.65 -2.82
CA LYS A 992 -54.28 -4.01 -3.56
C LYS A 992 -53.77 -2.77 -4.29
N VAL A 993 -54.52 -2.34 -5.29
CA VAL A 993 -54.33 -1.06 -5.99
C VAL A 993 -55.66 -0.31 -6.03
N ASN A 994 -55.60 1.01 -5.92
CA ASN A 994 -56.76 1.90 -5.96
C ASN A 994 -56.51 3.00 -7.00
N HIS A 995 -57.51 3.31 -7.81
CA HIS A 995 -57.52 4.52 -8.62
C HIS A 995 -58.05 5.66 -7.74
N PHE A 996 -57.18 6.63 -7.43
CA PHE A 996 -57.45 7.64 -6.41
C PHE A 996 -58.00 8.94 -7.01
N ASP A 997 -57.42 9.42 -8.12
CA ASP A 997 -57.84 10.62 -8.85
C ASP A 997 -57.45 10.53 -10.34
N ASP A 998 -58.35 10.86 -11.27
CA ASP A 998 -58.06 10.97 -12.71
C ASP A 998 -57.55 12.35 -13.13
N LYS A 999 -57.74 13.37 -12.28
CA LYS A 999 -57.44 14.80 -12.53
C LYS A 999 -58.21 15.41 -13.70
N ASP A 1000 -59.22 14.74 -14.23
CA ASP A 1000 -60.12 15.23 -15.28
C ASP A 1000 -61.59 15.16 -14.82
N ASN A 1001 -62.08 16.28 -14.31
CA ASN A 1001 -63.45 16.41 -13.82
C ASN A 1001 -64.55 16.23 -14.91
N GLU A 1002 -64.21 16.04 -16.19
CA GLU A 1002 -65.17 15.80 -17.26
C GLU A 1002 -65.30 14.32 -17.70
N ASN A 1003 -64.27 13.47 -17.55
CA ASN A 1003 -64.33 12.05 -17.95
C ASN A 1003 -63.43 11.14 -17.11
N ASP A 1004 -63.97 10.04 -16.56
CA ASP A 1004 -63.16 8.96 -15.97
C ASP A 1004 -62.11 8.44 -16.98
N ILE A 1005 -60.83 8.39 -16.56
CA ILE A 1005 -59.72 7.84 -17.34
C ILE A 1005 -59.41 6.43 -16.82
N PRO A 1006 -59.74 5.35 -17.57
CA PRO A 1006 -59.33 4.00 -17.20
C PRO A 1006 -57.82 3.82 -17.31
N SER A 1007 -57.23 3.11 -16.35
CA SER A 1007 -55.78 3.00 -16.20
C SER A 1007 -55.36 1.55 -16.10
N ASP A 1008 -54.49 1.10 -17.00
CA ASP A 1008 -53.90 -0.23 -16.92
C ASP A 1008 -52.72 -0.17 -15.95
N TRP A 1009 -52.77 -1.01 -14.92
CA TRP A 1009 -51.75 -1.13 -13.90
C TRP A 1009 -50.95 -2.42 -14.07
N TYR A 1010 -49.70 -2.37 -13.64
CA TYR A 1010 -48.76 -3.47 -13.59
C TYR A 1010 -48.10 -3.50 -12.22
N VAL A 1011 -48.07 -4.68 -11.58
CA VAL A 1011 -47.41 -4.88 -10.30
C VAL A 1011 -46.40 -6.01 -10.40
N SER A 1012 -45.13 -5.71 -10.14
CA SER A 1012 -44.11 -6.72 -9.87
C SER A 1012 -44.01 -6.94 -8.35
N VAL A 1013 -44.00 -8.21 -7.94
CA VAL A 1013 -43.74 -8.62 -6.56
C VAL A 1013 -42.49 -9.48 -6.54
N VAL A 1014 -41.49 -9.04 -5.78
CA VAL A 1014 -40.22 -9.73 -5.58
C VAL A 1014 -40.15 -10.23 -4.15
N LEU A 1015 -40.17 -11.54 -3.96
CA LEU A 1015 -40.01 -12.18 -2.65
C LEU A 1015 -38.53 -12.47 -2.40
N PHE A 1016 -38.07 -12.25 -1.17
CA PHE A 1016 -36.70 -12.48 -0.71
C PHE A 1016 -35.62 -11.82 -1.59
N GLU A 1017 -35.88 -10.58 -2.02
CA GLU A 1017 -34.99 -9.80 -2.89
C GLU A 1017 -33.59 -9.65 -2.27
N GLY A 1018 -32.56 -9.95 -3.08
CA GLY A 1018 -31.18 -9.96 -2.60
C GLY A 1018 -30.75 -11.24 -1.90
N THR A 1019 -31.53 -12.33 -2.05
CA THR A 1019 -31.15 -13.66 -1.61
C THR A 1019 -31.19 -14.65 -2.77
N LYS A 1020 -30.50 -15.79 -2.62
CA LYS A 1020 -30.50 -16.90 -3.60
C LYS A 1020 -31.87 -17.54 -3.86
N ASN A 1021 -32.92 -17.17 -3.11
CA ASN A 1021 -34.27 -17.70 -3.25
C ASN A 1021 -35.24 -16.61 -3.74
N GLU A 1022 -34.72 -15.58 -4.39
CA GLU A 1022 -35.53 -14.52 -4.98
C GLU A 1022 -36.57 -15.09 -5.96
N GLU A 1023 -37.84 -14.75 -5.74
CA GLU A 1023 -38.96 -15.17 -6.60
C GLU A 1023 -39.67 -13.92 -7.12
N ARG A 1024 -39.88 -13.82 -8.43
CA ARG A 1024 -40.62 -12.71 -9.06
C ARG A 1024 -41.99 -13.18 -9.55
N ARG A 1025 -43.01 -12.41 -9.22
CA ARG A 1025 -44.40 -12.57 -9.68
C ARG A 1025 -44.85 -11.28 -10.32
N TYR A 1026 -45.63 -11.39 -11.38
CA TYR A 1026 -46.09 -10.24 -12.16
C TYR A 1026 -47.60 -10.32 -12.32
N TYR A 1027 -48.25 -9.19 -12.09
CA TYR A 1027 -49.70 -9.05 -12.12
C TYR A 1027 -50.04 -7.80 -12.95
N SER A 1028 -51.17 -7.83 -13.64
CA SER A 1028 -51.70 -6.66 -14.33
C SER A 1028 -53.22 -6.69 -14.36
N GLY A 1029 -53.81 -5.53 -14.59
CA GLY A 1029 -55.23 -5.35 -14.76
C GLY A 1029 -55.57 -3.92 -15.12
N THR A 1030 -56.86 -3.60 -15.13
CA THR A 1030 -57.36 -2.26 -15.46
C THR A 1030 -58.19 -1.76 -14.29
N LEU A 1031 -58.01 -0.49 -13.93
CA LEU A 1031 -58.88 0.27 -13.05
C LEU A 1031 -59.84 1.09 -13.92
N GLY A 1032 -61.14 1.07 -13.58
CA GLY A 1032 -62.20 1.53 -14.47
C GLY A 1032 -62.53 3.02 -14.41
N GLY A 1033 -61.86 3.77 -13.53
CA GLY A 1033 -62.21 5.15 -13.16
C GLY A 1033 -62.00 5.41 -11.66
N THR A 1034 -62.26 6.65 -11.24
CA THR A 1034 -61.93 7.17 -9.92
C THR A 1034 -62.66 6.42 -8.79
N GLY A 1035 -61.92 6.04 -7.74
CA GLY A 1035 -62.41 5.27 -6.60
C GLY A 1035 -62.51 3.75 -6.82
N SER A 1036 -62.09 3.22 -7.98
CA SER A 1036 -62.09 1.78 -8.24
C SER A 1036 -60.93 1.03 -7.56
N TRP A 1037 -61.14 -0.25 -7.23
CA TRP A 1037 -60.17 -1.08 -6.49
C TRP A 1037 -59.94 -2.43 -7.19
N ASN A 1038 -58.68 -2.88 -7.23
CA ASN A 1038 -58.32 -4.25 -7.57
C ASN A 1038 -57.53 -4.89 -6.41
N THR A 1039 -57.80 -6.17 -6.11
CA THR A 1039 -56.91 -6.98 -5.26
C THR A 1039 -55.92 -7.69 -6.16
N VAL A 1040 -54.63 -7.39 -6.01
CA VAL A 1040 -53.55 -7.88 -6.85
C VAL A 1040 -53.19 -9.31 -6.47
N ALA A 1041 -52.90 -9.52 -5.18
CA ALA A 1041 -52.45 -10.81 -4.66
C ALA A 1041 -52.69 -10.92 -3.15
N VAL A 1042 -52.80 -12.18 -2.69
CA VAL A 1042 -52.64 -12.55 -1.28
C VAL A 1042 -51.46 -13.50 -1.22
N ILE A 1043 -50.44 -13.17 -0.42
CA ILE A 1043 -49.15 -13.84 -0.41
C ILE A 1043 -48.85 -14.33 1.00
N ASP A 1044 -48.72 -15.65 1.16
CA ASP A 1044 -48.35 -16.25 2.45
C ASP A 1044 -46.84 -16.52 2.51
N ILE A 1045 -46.16 -15.85 3.46
CA ILE A 1045 -44.74 -16.07 3.76
C ILE A 1045 -44.66 -17.12 4.89
N PRO A 1046 -44.10 -18.31 4.66
CA PRO A 1046 -44.23 -19.42 5.62
C PRO A 1046 -43.53 -19.14 6.96
N THR A 1047 -44.23 -19.44 8.06
CA THR A 1047 -43.65 -19.44 9.41
C THR A 1047 -42.60 -20.54 9.57
N ALA A 1048 -41.56 -20.29 10.37
CA ALA A 1048 -40.33 -21.07 10.40
C ALA A 1048 -40.40 -22.43 11.15
N ILE A 1049 -41.47 -23.21 10.94
CA ILE A 1049 -41.86 -24.34 11.81
C ILE A 1049 -41.18 -25.68 11.43
N ASN A 1050 -40.47 -25.78 10.30
CA ASN A 1050 -39.78 -27.01 9.88
C ASN A 1050 -38.28 -26.83 9.56
N LYS A 1051 -37.54 -27.95 9.48
CA LYS A 1051 -36.07 -27.97 9.29
C LYS A 1051 -35.56 -27.31 8.00
N THR A 1052 -36.42 -27.03 7.02
CA THR A 1052 -36.11 -26.27 5.81
C THR A 1052 -36.31 -24.76 5.97
N SER A 1053 -37.07 -24.32 6.98
CA SER A 1053 -37.45 -22.91 7.15
C SER A 1053 -36.62 -22.14 8.19
N SER A 1054 -35.83 -22.81 9.04
CA SER A 1054 -34.79 -22.13 9.85
C SER A 1054 -33.73 -21.45 8.96
N VAL A 1055 -33.59 -21.91 7.71
CA VAL A 1055 -32.67 -21.37 6.73
C VAL A 1055 -32.97 -19.90 6.40
N PHE A 1056 -34.24 -19.48 6.36
CA PHE A 1056 -34.60 -18.10 5.99
C PHE A 1056 -34.21 -17.08 7.07
N GLY A 1057 -34.50 -17.34 8.35
CA GLY A 1057 -34.07 -16.48 9.45
C GLY A 1057 -32.54 -16.36 9.56
N ASP A 1058 -31.83 -17.48 9.42
CA ASP A 1058 -30.35 -17.52 9.44
C ASP A 1058 -29.71 -16.82 8.21
N MET A 1059 -30.43 -16.67 7.10
CA MET A 1059 -29.91 -15.99 5.90
C MET A 1059 -29.95 -14.47 6.04
N PHE A 1060 -31.02 -13.89 6.60
CA PHE A 1060 -31.08 -12.44 6.82
C PHE A 1060 -30.02 -11.97 7.83
N SER A 1061 -29.77 -12.73 8.91
CA SER A 1061 -28.74 -12.35 9.89
C SER A 1061 -27.33 -12.30 9.31
N LYS A 1062 -26.94 -13.29 8.49
CA LYS A 1062 -25.61 -13.36 7.88
C LYS A 1062 -25.36 -12.29 6.81
N SER A 1063 -26.38 -11.91 6.05
CA SER A 1063 -26.24 -10.85 5.04
C SER A 1063 -26.05 -9.46 5.67
N TYR A 1064 -26.70 -9.18 6.81
CA TYR A 1064 -26.46 -7.94 7.56
C TYR A 1064 -25.03 -7.86 8.10
N GLU A 1065 -24.44 -8.96 8.57
CA GLU A 1065 -23.04 -8.98 9.03
C GLU A 1065 -22.04 -8.77 7.88
N ALA A 1066 -22.32 -9.28 6.67
CA ALA A 1066 -21.41 -9.20 5.53
C ALA A 1066 -21.22 -7.78 4.97
N ILE A 1067 -22.28 -6.96 4.92
CA ILE A 1067 -22.25 -5.60 4.35
C ILE A 1067 -21.30 -4.67 5.14
N PHE A 1068 -21.14 -4.88 6.44
CA PHE A 1068 -20.22 -4.09 7.28
C PHE A 1068 -18.75 -4.56 7.25
N ILE A 1069 -18.43 -5.66 6.54
CA ILE A 1069 -17.09 -6.29 6.58
C ILE A 1069 -16.30 -6.08 5.28
N THR A 1070 -16.94 -5.80 4.14
CA THR A 1070 -16.30 -5.79 2.81
C THR A 1070 -15.69 -4.45 2.37
N GLY A 1071 -15.77 -3.39 3.17
CA GLY A 1071 -15.24 -2.05 2.87
C GLY A 1071 -13.71 -1.88 2.90
N GLY A 1072 -12.92 -2.93 2.62
CA GLY A 1072 -11.47 -2.93 2.71
C GLY A 1072 -10.76 -3.28 1.39
N PRO A 1073 -9.93 -2.40 0.81
CA PRO A 1073 -9.21 -2.71 -0.43
C PRO A 1073 -7.99 -3.58 -0.13
N ASN A 1074 -8.12 -4.91 -0.27
CA ASN A 1074 -7.07 -5.87 -0.71
C ASN A 1074 -7.47 -7.33 -0.47
N THR A 1075 -7.93 -8.05 -1.50
CA THR A 1075 -7.63 -9.49 -1.70
C THR A 1075 -7.87 -9.91 -3.16
N PRO A 1076 -7.03 -10.76 -3.78
CA PRO A 1076 -7.17 -11.19 -5.17
C PRO A 1076 -8.06 -12.44 -5.33
N PRO A 1077 -8.61 -12.70 -6.53
CA PRO A 1077 -9.47 -13.86 -6.78
C PRO A 1077 -8.70 -15.18 -6.84
N ALA A 1078 -9.22 -16.21 -6.17
CA ALA A 1078 -8.73 -17.60 -6.25
C ALA A 1078 -9.81 -18.53 -6.83
N GLY A 1079 -9.40 -19.46 -7.70
CA GLY A 1079 -10.29 -20.20 -8.58
C GLY A 1079 -11.01 -21.41 -7.97
N PHE A 1080 -11.91 -21.97 -8.77
CA PHE A 1080 -12.75 -23.14 -8.48
C PHE A 1080 -12.01 -24.39 -7.98
N SER A 1081 -12.49 -25.01 -6.90
CA SER A 1081 -12.93 -26.42 -6.92
C SER A 1081 -13.67 -26.85 -5.64
N ASN A 1082 -14.87 -27.41 -5.83
CA ASN A 1082 -15.59 -28.28 -4.87
C ASN A 1082 -15.05 -29.73 -5.02
N PRO A 1083 -15.42 -30.77 -4.22
CA PRO A 1083 -16.51 -30.87 -3.23
C PRO A 1083 -16.03 -31.56 -1.89
N PRO A 1084 -16.71 -32.56 -1.29
CA PRO A 1084 -17.74 -32.41 -0.25
C PRO A 1084 -17.45 -33.16 1.08
N GLN A 1085 -18.21 -32.83 2.14
CA GLN A 1085 -18.93 -33.76 3.07
C GLN A 1085 -18.99 -33.27 4.53
N LYS A 1086 -20.20 -33.37 5.11
CA LYS A 1086 -20.58 -33.75 6.49
C LYS A 1086 -19.64 -33.27 7.63
N LYS A 1087 -20.19 -32.62 8.67
CA LYS A 1087 -21.35 -33.13 9.43
C LYS A 1087 -22.06 -32.01 10.21
#